data_AF-J7S6P3-F1
#
_entry.id   AF-J7S6P3-F1
#
_cell.length_a   1.000
_cell.length_b   1.000
_cell.length_c   1.000
_cell.angle_alpha   90.00
_cell.angle_beta   90.00
_cell.angle_gamma   90.00
#
_symmetry.space_group_name_H-M   'P 1'
#
loop_
_entity.id
_entity.type
_entity.pdbx_description
1 polymer ?
#
loop_
_entity_poly.entity_id
_entity_poly.type
_entity_poly.pdbx_seq_one_letter_code
_entity_poly.pdbx_strand_id
1 'polypeptide(L)'
;MAFQCPKSYRAYAFLERGGSLCAIDVPWKDPQPGHVVVKVLACGVCASDEAVRYQFFPTVVYPRIPGHEIIGDVVAVAPGEVQWKLGDRIGAGWHVGHCSACDRCRLGDFVTCPLSALSPTGVGSDGGYAEYVTLRSEALASISREIDPAEAAPFLCAGVTSFNALRNMQASPSDLVAIQGVGGVGHIAIQIARQMGFHTIALSSSADKRESALELGAHEFISGTAEAQVATLKALGGARIILCTAPDIGAMTTLVDGLACDGQLLVLSFIADSLPIPIVPMLARRLSVRGWPYGTGKDCEDAVKFATLHGIKPITEEARESVYYERETLQAAKPHVPRMFGLCARALGEDTGCGTAAGLASVWVTGALGPETVKSSDGTPIYAEAIGDCRNPSLVLVHGLNLSAATFDNVFYDQRLLSHAYMVRYDLRGHGRSGKPDSAEGYQSSLFADDFASYGCSVVSDICQHLGPSALSGVICLAGVPYVGPVLDRIATPTVLGFLPCLTDTRDVALCGRTKAAFVDTLFEHPERVEFNVKASWIGQALLQPPAVCALVLARAQDPAGLFEAGRRGLPLLVLGGTADRQVRSEAVAREMRAHFADMDVLLVEGGGHALFYERQDAVVAAVLRFLERVAGASAADAEGRPRPGGYWGPRRGAKDLPSIMFDN
;
A
#
# COMPACT_ATOMS: atom_id res chain seq x y z
N MET A 1 2.54 -41.19 14.71
CA MET A 1 3.53 -41.28 13.62
C MET A 1 4.19 -39.91 13.48
N ALA A 2 5.39 -39.82 12.90
CA ALA A 2 5.92 -38.51 12.50
C ALA A 2 5.04 -37.92 11.38
N PHE A 3 4.85 -36.59 11.36
CA PHE A 3 4.20 -35.93 10.23
C PHE A 3 5.14 -36.02 9.02
N GLN A 4 4.62 -36.43 7.87
CA GLN A 4 5.36 -36.47 6.62
C GLN A 4 5.02 -35.23 5.81
N CYS A 5 5.99 -34.32 5.67
CA CYS A 5 5.82 -33.11 4.89
C CYS A 5 5.45 -33.44 3.43
N PRO A 6 4.40 -32.83 2.86
CA PRO A 6 4.07 -32.99 1.44
C PRO A 6 5.08 -32.23 0.56
N LYS A 7 5.06 -32.46 -0.76
CA LYS A 7 5.93 -31.72 -1.72
C LYS A 7 5.36 -30.36 -2.09
N SER A 8 4.04 -30.30 -2.26
CA SER A 8 3.23 -29.10 -2.42
C SER A 8 1.94 -29.28 -1.63
N TYR A 9 1.21 -28.19 -1.43
CA TYR A 9 -0.12 -28.20 -0.84
C TYR A 9 -1.01 -27.18 -1.56
N ARG A 10 -2.32 -27.38 -1.45
CA ARG A 10 -3.31 -26.53 -2.11
C ARG A 10 -3.53 -25.25 -1.31
N ALA A 11 -3.57 -24.13 -2.01
CA ALA A 11 -3.97 -22.84 -1.47
C ALA A 11 -4.88 -22.10 -2.45
N TYR A 12 -5.47 -21.02 -1.96
CA TYR A 12 -6.40 -20.18 -2.70
C TYR A 12 -5.96 -18.72 -2.63
N ALA A 13 -5.64 -18.17 -3.80
CA ALA A 13 -5.05 -16.84 -3.92
C ALA A 13 -5.80 -15.96 -4.92
N PHE A 14 -5.87 -14.67 -4.64
CA PHE A 14 -6.13 -13.68 -5.68
C PHE A 14 -4.86 -13.54 -6.51
N LEU A 15 -4.98 -13.70 -7.83
CA LEU A 15 -3.84 -13.64 -8.77
C LEU A 15 -3.68 -12.24 -9.40
N GLU A 16 -4.74 -11.45 -9.38
CA GLU A 16 -4.81 -10.12 -9.99
C GLU A 16 -5.89 -9.25 -9.30
N ARG A 17 -5.88 -7.94 -9.55
CA ARG A 17 -6.80 -6.98 -8.91
C ARG A 17 -8.23 -7.14 -9.42
N GLY A 18 -9.16 -7.43 -8.52
CA GLY A 18 -10.57 -7.70 -8.84
C GLY A 18 -10.82 -9.13 -9.35
N GLY A 19 -9.77 -9.90 -9.65
CA GLY A 19 -9.86 -11.29 -10.07
C GLY A 19 -10.57 -12.16 -9.04
N SER A 20 -11.08 -13.31 -9.47
CA SER A 20 -11.65 -14.31 -8.56
C SER A 20 -10.55 -14.96 -7.72
N LEU A 21 -10.94 -15.56 -6.60
CA LEU A 21 -10.05 -16.39 -5.79
C LEU A 21 -9.77 -17.70 -6.55
N CYS A 22 -8.50 -18.02 -6.80
CA CYS A 22 -8.08 -19.16 -7.64
C CYS A 22 -7.30 -20.21 -6.86
N ALA A 23 -7.52 -21.48 -7.19
CA ALA A 23 -6.71 -22.58 -6.66
C ALA A 23 -5.27 -22.52 -7.20
N ILE A 24 -4.29 -22.71 -6.32
CA ILE A 24 -2.86 -22.81 -6.66
C ILE A 24 -2.19 -23.96 -5.87
N ASP A 25 -1.15 -24.54 -6.47
CA ASP A 25 -0.21 -25.43 -5.78
C ASP A 25 0.95 -24.62 -5.21
N VAL A 26 1.12 -24.66 -3.88
CA VAL A 26 2.23 -23.99 -3.18
C VAL A 26 3.30 -25.03 -2.84
N PRO A 27 4.57 -24.85 -3.25
CA PRO A 27 5.63 -25.78 -2.88
C PRO A 27 5.91 -25.71 -1.37
N TRP A 28 6.05 -26.87 -0.73
CA TRP A 28 6.39 -26.94 0.68
C TRP A 28 7.77 -26.32 0.96
N LYS A 29 7.88 -25.64 2.10
CA LYS A 29 9.13 -25.07 2.62
C LYS A 29 9.18 -25.35 4.11
N ASP A 30 10.31 -25.85 4.59
CA ASP A 30 10.50 -26.06 6.03
C ASP A 30 10.61 -24.70 6.76
N PRO A 31 10.06 -24.58 7.98
CA PRO A 31 10.00 -23.32 8.69
C PRO A 31 11.39 -22.80 9.04
N GLN A 32 11.58 -21.50 8.81
CA GLN A 32 12.79 -20.78 9.23
C GLN A 32 12.75 -20.51 10.75
N PRO A 33 13.90 -20.27 11.42
CA PRO A 33 13.92 -19.92 12.85
C PRO A 33 12.90 -18.84 13.22
N GLY A 34 12.23 -19.02 14.36
CA GLY A 34 11.12 -18.16 14.80
C GLY A 34 9.80 -18.34 14.03
N HIS A 35 9.70 -19.35 13.17
CA HIS A 35 8.47 -19.69 12.45
C HIS A 35 8.04 -21.15 12.69
N VAL A 36 6.76 -21.40 12.50
CA VAL A 36 6.15 -22.74 12.52
C VAL A 36 5.23 -22.91 11.32
N VAL A 37 5.01 -24.15 10.88
CA VAL A 37 4.01 -24.49 9.86
C VAL A 37 2.80 -25.12 10.55
N VAL A 38 1.63 -24.59 10.23
CA VAL A 38 0.34 -24.94 10.82
C VAL A 38 -0.53 -25.55 9.74
N LYS A 39 -1.12 -26.72 10.01
CA LYS A 39 -2.21 -27.25 9.18
C LYS A 39 -3.50 -26.52 9.56
N VAL A 40 -4.11 -25.85 8.59
CA VAL A 40 -5.37 -25.12 8.80
C VAL A 40 -6.51 -26.13 8.94
N LEU A 41 -7.43 -25.85 9.85
CA LEU A 41 -8.64 -26.64 10.11
C LEU A 41 -9.90 -25.82 9.80
N ALA A 42 -9.85 -24.54 10.17
CA ALA A 42 -10.84 -23.54 9.86
C ALA A 42 -10.14 -22.21 9.57
N CYS A 43 -10.62 -21.48 8.58
CA CYS A 43 -10.35 -20.05 8.43
C CYS A 43 -11.68 -19.30 8.34
N GLY A 44 -11.84 -18.28 9.19
CA GLY A 44 -12.95 -17.33 9.06
C GLY A 44 -12.74 -16.36 7.89
N VAL A 45 -13.83 -15.75 7.43
CA VAL A 45 -13.84 -14.84 6.28
C VAL A 45 -14.41 -13.48 6.69
N CYS A 46 -13.60 -12.44 6.59
CA CYS A 46 -13.97 -11.08 6.95
C CYS A 46 -14.04 -10.16 5.72
N ALA A 47 -14.70 -9.01 5.86
CA ALA A 47 -14.81 -8.01 4.79
C ALA A 47 -13.44 -7.45 4.36
N SER A 48 -12.43 -7.54 5.23
CA SER A 48 -11.03 -7.23 4.92
C SER A 48 -10.40 -8.19 3.91
N ASP A 49 -10.80 -9.47 3.85
CA ASP A 49 -10.28 -10.41 2.84
C ASP A 49 -10.80 -10.07 1.44
N GLU A 50 -12.03 -9.56 1.31
CA GLU A 50 -12.51 -8.99 0.04
C GLU A 50 -11.82 -7.65 -0.27
N ALA A 51 -11.42 -6.87 0.74
CA ALA A 51 -10.61 -5.67 0.54
C ALA A 51 -9.16 -5.99 0.07
N VAL A 52 -8.65 -7.21 0.32
CA VAL A 52 -7.42 -7.72 -0.31
C VAL A 52 -7.61 -7.78 -1.82
N ARG A 53 -8.70 -8.41 -2.31
CA ARG A 53 -9.04 -8.58 -3.74
C ARG A 53 -8.98 -7.29 -4.57
N TYR A 54 -9.30 -6.15 -3.97
CA TYR A 54 -9.30 -4.84 -4.64
C TYR A 54 -8.02 -4.02 -4.40
N GLN A 55 -6.98 -4.60 -3.79
CA GLN A 55 -5.78 -3.90 -3.30
C GLN A 55 -6.13 -2.62 -2.51
N PHE A 56 -7.07 -2.74 -1.56
CA PHE A 56 -7.40 -1.62 -0.68
C PHE A 56 -6.19 -1.24 0.20
N PHE A 57 -5.44 -2.24 0.65
CA PHE A 57 -4.18 -2.05 1.37
C PHE A 57 -3.02 -2.01 0.36
N PRO A 58 -2.14 -0.99 0.40
CA PRO A 58 -1.00 -0.88 -0.53
C PRO A 58 0.05 -1.97 -0.35
N THR A 59 -0.07 -2.79 0.70
CA THR A 59 0.80 -3.93 1.03
C THR A 59 0.39 -5.23 0.31
N VAL A 60 -0.73 -5.24 -0.42
CA VAL A 60 -1.21 -6.42 -1.16
C VAL A 60 -0.48 -6.53 -2.50
N VAL A 61 0.38 -7.54 -2.60
CA VAL A 61 1.08 -7.95 -3.82
C VAL A 61 0.55 -9.33 -4.22
N TYR A 62 0.18 -9.50 -5.49
CA TYR A 62 -0.32 -10.77 -6.01
C TYR A 62 0.81 -11.67 -6.56
N PRO A 63 0.65 -13.01 -6.51
CA PRO A 63 -0.47 -13.75 -5.92
C PRO A 63 -0.48 -13.64 -4.39
N ARG A 64 -1.67 -13.43 -3.79
CA ARG A 64 -1.86 -13.35 -2.33
C ARG A 64 -2.90 -14.36 -1.87
N ILE A 65 -2.51 -15.24 -0.95
CA ILE A 65 -3.40 -16.11 -0.19
C ILE A 65 -4.03 -15.29 0.94
N PRO A 66 -5.36 -15.07 0.98
CA PRO A 66 -6.03 -14.32 2.05
C PRO A 66 -6.29 -15.17 3.31
N GLY A 67 -7.06 -14.64 4.24
CA GLY A 67 -7.52 -15.33 5.45
C GLY A 67 -6.65 -15.01 6.66
N HIS A 68 -7.26 -14.38 7.66
CA HIS A 68 -6.57 -13.88 8.87
C HIS A 68 -7.37 -14.18 10.15
N GLU A 69 -8.23 -15.20 10.08
CA GLU A 69 -9.01 -15.76 11.18
C GLU A 69 -8.70 -17.26 11.27
N ILE A 70 -7.42 -17.61 11.44
CA ILE A 70 -6.88 -18.97 11.19
C ILE A 70 -6.89 -19.81 12.47
N ILE A 71 -7.51 -20.99 12.46
CA ILE A 71 -7.37 -22.01 13.52
C ILE A 71 -6.75 -23.29 12.94
N GLY A 72 -5.73 -23.84 13.60
CA GLY A 72 -4.99 -24.98 13.08
C GLY A 72 -4.18 -25.77 14.10
N ASP A 73 -3.56 -26.86 13.63
CA ASP A 73 -2.64 -27.70 14.40
C ASP A 73 -1.20 -27.54 13.89
N VAL A 74 -0.22 -27.36 14.78
CA VAL A 74 1.21 -27.22 14.43
C VAL A 74 1.75 -28.55 13.87
N VAL A 75 2.29 -28.53 12.65
CA VAL A 75 2.81 -29.73 11.94
C VAL A 75 4.30 -29.69 11.62
N ALA A 76 4.94 -28.51 11.63
CA ALA A 76 6.39 -28.39 11.61
C ALA A 76 6.83 -27.19 12.46
N VAL A 77 8.01 -27.28 13.09
CA VAL A 77 8.64 -26.21 13.86
C VAL A 77 10.11 -26.09 13.47
N ALA A 78 10.68 -24.90 13.53
CA ALA A 78 12.09 -24.69 13.24
C ALA A 78 13.00 -25.26 14.36
N PRO A 79 14.25 -25.65 14.06
CA PRO A 79 15.22 -26.02 15.09
C PRO A 79 15.45 -24.86 16.06
N GLY A 80 15.28 -25.10 17.36
CA GLY A 80 15.37 -24.08 18.40
C GLY A 80 14.07 -23.33 18.69
N GLU A 81 12.93 -23.75 18.13
CA GLU A 81 11.61 -23.34 18.63
C GLU A 81 11.42 -23.80 20.08
N VAL A 82 10.77 -22.95 20.90
CA VAL A 82 10.63 -23.14 22.36
C VAL A 82 9.21 -22.87 22.87
N GLN A 83 8.37 -22.16 22.12
CA GLN A 83 7.01 -21.79 22.53
C GLN A 83 5.98 -22.84 22.08
N TRP A 84 6.19 -23.47 20.92
CA TRP A 84 5.25 -24.40 20.30
C TRP A 84 5.89 -25.75 19.95
N LYS A 85 5.09 -26.82 19.99
CA LYS A 85 5.48 -28.19 19.61
C LYS A 85 4.49 -28.77 18.60
N LEU A 86 4.93 -29.84 17.94
CA LEU A 86 4.08 -30.61 17.01
C LEU A 86 2.81 -31.09 17.71
N GLY A 87 1.65 -30.81 17.12
CA GLY A 87 0.35 -31.15 17.69
C GLY A 87 -0.18 -30.17 18.75
N ASP A 88 0.37 -28.97 18.89
CA ASP A 88 -0.35 -27.88 19.57
C ASP A 88 -1.48 -27.32 18.69
N ARG A 89 -2.57 -26.92 19.34
CA ARG A 89 -3.73 -26.26 18.72
C ARG A 89 -3.57 -24.75 18.89
N ILE A 90 -3.50 -24.03 17.77
CA ILE A 90 -3.21 -22.58 17.77
C ILE A 90 -4.27 -21.81 16.98
N GLY A 91 -4.29 -20.49 17.20
CA GLY A 91 -4.95 -19.51 16.35
C GLY A 91 -3.98 -18.43 15.87
N ALA A 92 -4.25 -17.82 14.72
CA ALA A 92 -3.51 -16.68 14.20
C ALA A 92 -4.46 -15.62 13.62
N GLY A 93 -4.29 -14.38 14.10
CA GLY A 93 -5.09 -13.24 13.69
C GLY A 93 -4.37 -12.33 12.69
N TRP A 94 -4.85 -11.09 12.60
CA TRP A 94 -4.27 -10.02 11.77
C TRP A 94 -2.80 -9.69 12.10
N HIS A 95 -2.42 -9.79 13.38
CA HIS A 95 -1.04 -9.56 13.83
C HIS A 95 -0.11 -10.66 13.28
N VAL A 96 0.80 -10.27 12.37
CA VAL A 96 1.76 -11.19 11.74
C VAL A 96 2.96 -11.51 12.62
N GLY A 97 3.23 -10.69 13.64
CA GLY A 97 4.50 -10.66 14.38
C GLY A 97 5.11 -9.26 14.46
N HIS A 98 6.20 -9.12 15.20
CA HIS A 98 6.78 -7.81 15.54
C HIS A 98 8.32 -7.82 15.53
N CYS A 99 8.95 -6.63 15.52
CA CYS A 99 10.41 -6.53 15.40
C CYS A 99 11.16 -6.55 16.73
N SER A 100 10.45 -6.50 17.86
CA SER A 100 10.98 -6.47 19.25
C SER A 100 11.96 -5.34 19.59
N ALA A 101 12.28 -4.45 18.65
CA ALA A 101 13.32 -3.43 18.76
C ALA A 101 12.81 -1.98 18.65
N CYS A 102 11.69 -1.72 17.99
CA CYS A 102 11.14 -0.36 17.88
C CYS A 102 10.50 0.11 19.19
N ASP A 103 10.35 1.42 19.38
CA ASP A 103 9.87 1.98 20.65
C ASP A 103 8.45 1.53 21.03
N ARG A 104 7.60 1.16 20.08
CA ARG A 104 6.29 0.54 20.37
C ARG A 104 6.46 -0.84 21.02
N CYS A 105 7.31 -1.70 20.43
CA CYS A 105 7.65 -3.01 21.00
C CYS A 105 8.32 -2.88 22.38
N ARG A 106 9.20 -1.88 22.56
CA ARG A 106 9.89 -1.60 23.84
C ARG A 106 8.95 -1.09 24.93
N LEU A 107 7.76 -0.61 24.58
CA LEU A 107 6.66 -0.28 25.49
C LEU A 107 5.66 -1.44 25.68
N GLY A 108 5.88 -2.60 25.05
CA GLY A 108 4.93 -3.73 25.05
C GLY A 108 3.76 -3.58 24.06
N ASP A 109 3.70 -2.52 23.27
CA ASP A 109 2.72 -2.38 22.18
C ASP A 109 3.29 -2.98 20.89
N PHE A 110 3.00 -4.27 20.70
CA PHE A 110 3.37 -5.00 19.49
C PHE A 110 2.38 -4.79 18.35
N VAL A 111 1.16 -4.32 18.62
CA VAL A 111 0.09 -4.11 17.63
C VAL A 111 0.40 -2.91 16.74
N THR A 112 0.96 -1.83 17.30
CA THR A 112 1.43 -0.67 16.53
C THR A 112 2.90 -0.78 16.08
N CYS A 113 3.47 -1.98 16.10
CA CYS A 113 4.78 -2.23 15.49
C CYS A 113 4.71 -1.98 13.97
N PRO A 114 5.63 -1.20 13.35
CA PRO A 114 5.61 -0.94 11.91
C PRO A 114 5.63 -2.22 11.05
N LEU A 115 6.27 -3.30 11.51
CA LEU A 115 6.21 -4.60 10.84
C LEU A 115 4.78 -5.18 10.79
N SER A 116 4.05 -5.12 11.90
CA SER A 116 2.67 -5.61 11.99
C SER A 116 1.70 -4.75 11.19
N ALA A 117 1.99 -3.45 11.05
CA ALA A 117 1.22 -2.54 10.20
C ALA A 117 1.48 -2.74 8.70
N LEU A 118 2.71 -3.09 8.30
CA LEU A 118 3.12 -3.20 6.89
C LEU A 118 2.99 -4.61 6.28
N SER A 119 2.84 -5.67 7.09
CA SER A 119 2.72 -7.03 6.56
C SER A 119 1.65 -7.90 7.27
N PRO A 120 0.38 -7.46 7.43
CA PRO A 120 -0.61 -8.29 8.14
C PRO A 120 -0.84 -9.65 7.50
N THR A 121 -1.18 -10.64 8.34
CA THR A 121 -1.58 -11.99 7.93
C THR A 121 -2.69 -11.92 6.88
N GLY A 122 -2.57 -12.70 5.80
CA GLY A 122 -3.56 -12.71 4.69
C GLY A 122 -3.61 -11.44 3.82
N VAL A 123 -2.86 -10.39 4.14
CA VAL A 123 -2.90 -9.10 3.43
C VAL A 123 -1.51 -8.76 2.88
N GLY A 124 -0.55 -8.49 3.75
CA GLY A 124 0.84 -8.22 3.39
C GLY A 124 1.76 -9.44 3.52
N SER A 125 1.32 -10.49 4.21
CA SER A 125 1.84 -11.85 4.11
C SER A 125 0.72 -12.79 3.63
N ASP A 126 1.06 -14.02 3.23
CA ASP A 126 0.06 -15.05 2.97
C ASP A 126 -0.68 -15.48 4.25
N GLY A 127 -1.90 -15.99 4.06
CA GLY A 127 -2.86 -16.28 5.12
C GLY A 127 -3.41 -17.70 5.12
N GLY A 128 -4.56 -17.87 5.78
CA GLY A 128 -5.16 -19.17 6.11
C GLY A 128 -6.05 -19.80 5.04
N TYR A 129 -6.20 -19.22 3.84
CA TYR A 129 -6.93 -19.86 2.73
C TYR A 129 -6.07 -20.93 2.03
N ALA A 130 -5.52 -21.87 2.81
CA ALA A 130 -4.62 -22.93 2.37
C ALA A 130 -4.70 -24.14 3.30
N GLU A 131 -4.29 -25.31 2.83
CA GLU A 131 -4.15 -26.50 3.71
C GLU A 131 -3.12 -26.27 4.82
N TYR A 132 -2.07 -25.51 4.54
CA TYR A 132 -0.99 -25.18 5.47
C TYR A 132 -0.59 -23.71 5.33
N VAL A 133 -0.16 -23.11 6.44
CA VAL A 133 0.35 -21.74 6.48
C VAL A 133 1.62 -21.68 7.33
N THR A 134 2.60 -20.86 6.93
CA THR A 134 3.82 -20.61 7.72
C THR A 134 3.68 -19.28 8.45
N LEU A 135 3.82 -19.31 9.78
CA LEU A 135 3.52 -18.17 10.65
C LEU A 135 4.66 -17.95 11.66
N ARG A 136 4.80 -16.72 12.14
CA ARG A 136 5.79 -16.36 13.17
C ARG A 136 5.34 -16.83 14.55
N SER A 137 6.26 -17.42 15.31
CA SER A 137 6.00 -18.08 16.58
C SER A 137 5.35 -17.13 17.61
N GLU A 138 5.84 -15.90 17.71
CA GLU A 138 5.37 -14.90 18.67
C GLU A 138 4.05 -14.20 18.29
N ALA A 139 3.48 -14.53 17.13
CA ALA A 139 2.21 -14.01 16.65
C ALA A 139 1.00 -14.89 17.05
N LEU A 140 1.26 -16.13 17.45
CA LEU A 140 0.23 -17.15 17.64
C LEU A 140 -0.49 -17.06 18.99
N ALA A 141 -1.73 -17.52 19.01
CA ALA A 141 -2.57 -17.71 20.18
C ALA A 141 -2.68 -19.20 20.54
N SER A 142 -2.59 -19.57 21.81
CA SER A 142 -2.95 -20.91 22.28
C SER A 142 -4.48 -21.08 22.33
N ILE A 143 -5.01 -22.11 21.68
CA ILE A 143 -6.46 -22.34 21.58
C ILE A 143 -6.83 -23.71 22.17
N SER A 144 -7.86 -23.78 22.99
CA SER A 144 -8.33 -25.05 23.56
C SER A 144 -8.82 -26.00 22.46
N ARG A 145 -8.49 -27.29 22.58
CA ARG A 145 -9.01 -28.36 21.71
C ARG A 145 -10.50 -28.65 21.93
N GLU A 146 -11.10 -28.10 22.98
CA GLU A 146 -12.51 -28.28 23.34
C GLU A 146 -13.44 -27.32 22.60
N ILE A 147 -12.89 -26.27 21.96
CA ILE A 147 -13.63 -25.28 21.17
C ILE A 147 -13.60 -25.71 19.70
N ASP A 148 -14.72 -25.64 18.99
CA ASP A 148 -14.72 -25.92 17.55
C ASP A 148 -13.92 -24.83 16.80
N PRO A 149 -12.98 -25.20 15.91
CA PRO A 149 -12.25 -24.26 15.07
C PRO A 149 -13.10 -23.21 14.35
N ALA A 150 -14.32 -23.56 13.90
CA ALA A 150 -15.21 -22.62 13.22
C ALA A 150 -15.83 -21.59 14.16
N GLU A 151 -16.11 -21.96 15.42
CA GLU A 151 -16.54 -21.00 16.45
C GLU A 151 -15.38 -20.13 16.96
N ALA A 152 -14.16 -20.67 16.99
CA ALA A 152 -12.97 -19.95 17.48
C ALA A 152 -12.44 -18.91 16.48
N ALA A 153 -12.51 -19.19 15.17
CA ALA A 153 -11.90 -18.37 14.11
C ALA A 153 -12.34 -16.88 14.13
N PRO A 154 -13.63 -16.51 14.20
CA PRO A 154 -14.07 -15.11 14.21
C PRO A 154 -13.58 -14.28 15.40
N PHE A 155 -13.13 -14.92 16.49
CA PHE A 155 -12.53 -14.19 17.61
C PHE A 155 -11.13 -13.67 17.30
N LEU A 156 -10.44 -14.18 16.28
CA LEU A 156 -9.07 -13.80 15.93
C LEU A 156 -8.96 -12.48 15.15
N CYS A 157 -10.09 -11.95 14.65
CA CYS A 157 -10.18 -10.60 14.11
C CYS A 157 -11.38 -9.84 14.69
N ALA A 158 -12.61 -10.20 14.33
CA ALA A 158 -13.81 -9.47 14.76
C ALA A 158 -14.00 -9.45 16.30
N GLY A 159 -13.78 -10.58 16.98
CA GLY A 159 -13.89 -10.68 18.43
C GLY A 159 -12.76 -9.96 19.19
N VAL A 160 -11.49 -10.21 18.85
CA VAL A 160 -10.34 -9.54 19.52
C VAL A 160 -10.36 -8.03 19.29
N THR A 161 -10.77 -7.55 18.11
CA THR A 161 -10.94 -6.12 17.83
C THR A 161 -12.00 -5.53 18.77
N SER A 162 -13.17 -6.16 18.88
CA SER A 162 -14.26 -5.73 19.79
C SER A 162 -13.85 -5.78 21.27
N PHE A 163 -13.16 -6.86 21.67
CA PHE A 163 -12.70 -7.10 23.03
C PHE A 163 -11.63 -6.10 23.45
N ASN A 164 -10.60 -5.89 22.62
CA ASN A 164 -9.56 -4.90 22.86
C ASN A 164 -10.10 -3.48 22.82
N ALA A 165 -10.98 -3.16 21.86
CA ALA A 165 -11.62 -1.86 21.75
C ALA A 165 -12.36 -1.52 23.05
N LEU A 166 -13.17 -2.42 23.60
CA LEU A 166 -13.90 -2.14 24.84
C LEU A 166 -12.98 -2.13 26.08
N ARG A 167 -12.11 -3.14 26.26
CA ARG A 167 -11.29 -3.24 27.49
C ARG A 167 -10.18 -2.19 27.63
N ASN A 168 -9.85 -1.45 26.56
CA ASN A 168 -8.86 -0.36 26.58
C ASN A 168 -9.49 1.05 26.60
N MET A 169 -10.82 1.15 26.75
CA MET A 169 -11.52 2.42 26.96
C MET A 169 -11.85 2.66 28.43
N GLN A 170 -11.96 3.93 28.80
CA GLN A 170 -12.34 4.36 30.14
C GLN A 170 -13.87 4.28 30.30
N ALA A 171 -14.41 3.08 30.45
CA ALA A 171 -15.81 2.84 30.79
C ALA A 171 -15.89 1.87 31.98
N SER A 172 -16.89 2.09 32.84
CA SER A 172 -17.21 1.26 34.00
C SER A 172 -18.37 0.32 33.69
N PRO A 173 -18.54 -0.81 34.39
CA PRO A 173 -19.80 -1.53 34.39
C PRO A 173 -20.99 -0.59 34.67
N SER A 174 -22.15 -0.90 34.09
CA SER A 174 -23.34 -0.04 33.95
C SER A 174 -23.26 1.18 33.02
N ASP A 175 -22.08 1.61 32.54
CA ASP A 175 -22.01 2.69 31.53
C ASP A 175 -22.75 2.30 30.24
N LEU A 176 -23.39 3.28 29.58
CA LEU A 176 -24.11 3.07 28.33
C LEU A 176 -23.11 2.94 27.16
N VAL A 177 -23.12 1.75 26.54
CA VAL A 177 -22.29 1.43 25.36
C VAL A 177 -23.21 1.14 24.18
N ALA A 178 -23.20 2.01 23.18
CA ALA A 178 -24.00 1.84 21.97
C ALA A 178 -23.15 1.22 20.85
N ILE A 179 -23.58 0.08 20.32
CA ILE A 179 -22.94 -0.60 19.18
C ILE A 179 -23.66 -0.17 17.90
N GLN A 180 -22.98 0.58 17.03
CA GLN A 180 -23.52 0.96 15.72
C GLN A 180 -23.18 -0.11 14.67
N GLY A 181 -24.23 -0.60 14.01
CA GLY A 181 -24.16 -1.72 13.07
C GLY A 181 -24.22 -3.08 13.77
N VAL A 182 -25.11 -3.95 13.28
CA VAL A 182 -25.25 -5.35 13.75
C VAL A 182 -24.77 -6.28 12.64
N GLY A 183 -23.45 -6.26 12.38
CA GLY A 183 -22.76 -7.07 11.35
C GLY A 183 -21.78 -8.07 11.96
N GLY A 184 -20.77 -8.51 11.19
CA GLY A 184 -19.75 -9.46 11.65
C GLY A 184 -19.05 -9.03 12.94
N VAL A 185 -18.56 -7.79 13.01
CA VAL A 185 -18.01 -7.22 14.26
C VAL A 185 -19.12 -6.93 15.27
N GLY A 186 -20.20 -6.27 14.84
CA GLY A 186 -21.27 -5.78 15.70
C GLY A 186 -21.98 -6.85 16.55
N HIS A 187 -22.26 -8.03 15.99
CA HIS A 187 -22.97 -9.10 16.72
C HIS A 187 -22.11 -9.73 17.83
N ILE A 188 -20.79 -9.77 17.66
CA ILE A 188 -19.84 -10.20 18.70
C ILE A 188 -19.64 -9.05 19.71
N ALA A 189 -19.55 -7.80 19.24
CA ALA A 189 -19.42 -6.62 20.10
C ALA A 189 -20.59 -6.43 21.07
N ILE A 190 -21.84 -6.71 20.64
CA ILE A 190 -23.02 -6.69 21.53
C ILE A 190 -22.86 -7.71 22.68
N GLN A 191 -22.54 -8.97 22.35
CA GLN A 191 -22.36 -10.02 23.35
C GLN A 191 -21.20 -9.70 24.32
N ILE A 192 -20.07 -9.21 23.80
CA ILE A 192 -18.91 -8.81 24.62
C ILE A 192 -19.27 -7.65 25.54
N ALA A 193 -19.89 -6.59 25.03
CA ALA A 193 -20.29 -5.44 25.84
C ALA A 193 -21.29 -5.84 26.93
N ARG A 194 -22.22 -6.75 26.62
CA ARG A 194 -23.19 -7.28 27.58
C ARG A 194 -22.53 -8.05 28.72
N GLN A 195 -21.55 -8.88 28.40
CA GLN A 195 -20.81 -9.72 29.36
C GLN A 195 -19.75 -8.94 30.15
N MET A 196 -19.25 -7.81 29.62
CA MET A 196 -18.48 -6.81 30.36
C MET A 196 -19.34 -5.99 31.35
N GLY A 197 -20.68 -6.16 31.33
CA GLY A 197 -21.59 -5.53 32.28
C GLY A 197 -22.01 -4.09 31.91
N PHE A 198 -21.81 -3.66 30.66
CA PHE A 198 -22.28 -2.35 30.19
C PHE A 198 -23.80 -2.34 29.94
N HIS A 199 -24.42 -1.16 29.98
CA HIS A 199 -25.76 -0.97 29.43
C HIS A 199 -25.68 -0.93 27.89
N THR A 200 -25.60 -2.12 27.30
CA THR A 200 -25.43 -2.34 25.85
C THR A 200 -26.70 -1.99 25.08
N ILE A 201 -26.60 -1.09 24.12
CA ILE A 201 -27.65 -0.72 23.17
C ILE A 201 -27.17 -0.99 21.74
N ALA A 202 -28.04 -1.47 20.86
CA ALA A 202 -27.72 -1.69 19.44
C ALA A 202 -28.37 -0.62 18.55
N LEU A 203 -27.60 -0.03 17.62
CA LEU A 203 -28.07 1.00 16.68
C LEU A 203 -28.05 0.46 15.23
N SER A 204 -29.12 0.73 14.49
CA SER A 204 -29.30 0.26 13.11
C SER A 204 -30.07 1.28 12.26
N SER A 205 -29.84 1.31 10.95
CA SER A 205 -30.63 2.12 10.02
C SER A 205 -32.02 1.53 9.77
N SER A 206 -32.18 0.20 9.82
CA SER A 206 -33.45 -0.53 9.68
C SER A 206 -33.82 -1.32 10.93
N ALA A 207 -35.09 -1.72 11.03
CA ALA A 207 -35.63 -2.49 12.15
C ALA A 207 -35.36 -4.01 12.06
N ASP A 208 -34.92 -4.49 10.90
CA ASP A 208 -34.91 -5.92 10.51
C ASP A 208 -34.04 -6.83 11.39
N LYS A 209 -33.12 -6.23 12.17
CA LYS A 209 -32.20 -6.93 13.09
C LYS A 209 -32.57 -6.76 14.57
N ARG A 210 -33.75 -6.19 14.87
CA ARG A 210 -34.17 -5.88 16.25
C ARG A 210 -34.21 -7.10 17.15
N GLU A 211 -34.87 -8.16 16.70
CA GLU A 211 -35.05 -9.40 17.48
C GLU A 211 -33.70 -10.00 17.82
N SER A 212 -32.88 -10.30 16.80
CA SER A 212 -31.57 -10.90 17.00
C SER A 212 -30.57 -10.04 17.77
N ALA A 213 -30.63 -8.71 17.67
CA ALA A 213 -29.81 -7.85 18.51
C ALA A 213 -30.14 -7.97 20.01
N LEU A 214 -31.41 -8.21 20.36
CA LEU A 214 -31.86 -8.47 21.73
C LEU A 214 -31.52 -9.92 22.16
N GLU A 215 -31.63 -10.91 21.26
CA GLU A 215 -31.17 -12.29 21.50
C GLU A 215 -29.66 -12.35 21.79
N LEU A 216 -28.87 -11.55 21.06
CA LEU A 216 -27.43 -11.34 21.28
C LEU A 216 -27.11 -10.59 22.59
N GLY A 217 -28.12 -10.12 23.32
CA GLY A 217 -27.97 -9.53 24.66
C GLY A 217 -27.92 -8.00 24.72
N ALA A 218 -28.29 -7.28 23.64
CA ALA A 218 -28.58 -5.85 23.79
C ALA A 218 -29.80 -5.65 24.71
N HIS A 219 -29.76 -4.62 25.56
CA HIS A 219 -30.89 -4.24 26.42
C HIS A 219 -31.95 -3.49 25.63
N GLU A 220 -31.50 -2.60 24.74
CA GLU A 220 -32.32 -1.80 23.85
C GLU A 220 -31.79 -1.87 22.41
N PHE A 221 -32.69 -1.64 21.45
CA PHE A 221 -32.36 -1.57 20.04
C PHE A 221 -33.07 -0.36 19.41
N ILE A 222 -32.31 0.51 18.75
CA ILE A 222 -32.77 1.77 18.19
C ILE A 222 -32.56 1.76 16.67
N SER A 223 -33.66 1.65 15.93
CA SER A 223 -33.68 1.77 14.46
C SER A 223 -34.08 3.17 14.01
N GLY A 224 -33.41 3.69 12.98
CA GLY A 224 -33.80 4.94 12.32
C GLY A 224 -32.60 5.73 11.79
N THR A 225 -32.80 7.02 11.54
CA THR A 225 -31.70 7.94 11.18
C THR A 225 -30.80 8.21 12.39
N ALA A 226 -29.57 8.68 12.14
CA ALA A 226 -28.62 8.96 13.20
C ALA A 226 -29.10 10.08 14.13
N GLU A 227 -29.89 11.05 13.65
CA GLU A 227 -30.47 12.14 14.44
C GLU A 227 -31.50 11.60 15.44
N ALA A 228 -32.33 10.64 15.01
CA ALA A 228 -33.28 9.96 15.88
C ALA A 228 -32.56 9.09 16.93
N GLN A 229 -31.50 8.38 16.53
CA GLN A 229 -30.64 7.63 17.48
C GLN A 229 -30.00 8.57 18.51
N VAL A 230 -29.46 9.71 18.09
CA VAL A 230 -28.89 10.75 18.96
C VAL A 230 -29.92 11.30 19.93
N ALA A 231 -31.15 11.56 19.49
CA ALA A 231 -32.22 12.04 20.36
C ALA A 231 -32.55 11.03 21.47
N THR A 232 -32.67 9.75 21.13
CA THR A 232 -32.91 8.67 22.10
C THR A 232 -31.71 8.48 23.05
N LEU A 233 -30.48 8.47 22.54
CA LEU A 233 -29.28 8.38 23.38
C LEU A 233 -29.19 9.56 24.36
N LYS A 234 -29.48 10.79 23.92
CA LYS A 234 -29.54 11.98 24.81
C LYS A 234 -30.62 11.85 25.89
N ALA A 235 -31.78 11.27 25.59
CA ALA A 235 -32.82 11.01 26.58
C ALA A 235 -32.40 9.98 27.65
N LEU A 236 -31.46 9.08 27.32
CA LEU A 236 -30.84 8.12 28.24
C LEU A 236 -29.59 8.67 28.96
N GLY A 237 -29.31 9.98 28.86
CA GLY A 237 -28.15 10.64 29.47
C GLY A 237 -26.90 10.71 28.59
N GLY A 238 -26.96 10.14 27.38
CA GLY A 238 -25.86 10.03 26.42
C GLY A 238 -25.04 8.75 26.59
N ALA A 239 -24.36 8.35 25.52
CA ALA A 239 -23.49 7.17 25.53
C ALA A 239 -22.10 7.47 26.09
N ARG A 240 -21.54 6.57 26.91
CA ARG A 240 -20.14 6.58 27.32
C ARG A 240 -19.23 6.20 26.16
N ILE A 241 -19.60 5.15 25.44
CA ILE A 241 -18.94 4.72 24.19
C ILE A 241 -20.01 4.56 23.11
N ILE A 242 -19.75 5.09 21.92
CA ILE A 242 -20.44 4.67 20.69
C ILE A 242 -19.41 3.96 19.82
N LEU A 243 -19.56 2.65 19.64
CA LEU A 243 -18.63 1.78 18.95
C LEU A 243 -19.16 1.50 17.54
N CYS A 244 -18.50 2.06 16.53
CA CYS A 244 -18.99 2.06 15.14
C CYS A 244 -18.35 0.94 14.32
N THR A 245 -19.19 0.01 13.86
CA THR A 245 -18.77 -1.18 13.10
C THR A 245 -19.20 -1.16 11.63
N ALA A 246 -20.22 -0.37 11.27
CA ALA A 246 -20.66 -0.22 9.88
C ALA A 246 -20.01 1.02 9.23
N PRO A 247 -19.56 0.95 7.96
CA PRO A 247 -18.82 2.03 7.30
C PRO A 247 -19.75 3.18 6.85
N ASP A 248 -20.28 3.94 7.80
CA ASP A 248 -21.20 5.07 7.58
C ASP A 248 -20.68 6.34 8.27
N ILE A 249 -19.97 7.14 7.48
CA ILE A 249 -19.33 8.40 7.90
C ILE A 249 -20.39 9.42 8.37
N GLY A 250 -21.57 9.44 7.71
CA GLY A 250 -22.65 10.36 8.05
C GLY A 250 -23.24 10.02 9.41
N ALA A 251 -23.56 8.74 9.65
CA ALA A 251 -24.01 8.28 10.94
C ALA A 251 -22.96 8.52 12.04
N MET A 252 -21.68 8.22 11.79
CA MET A 252 -20.60 8.49 12.76
C MET A 252 -20.49 9.96 13.14
N THR A 253 -20.53 10.86 12.14
CA THR A 253 -20.47 12.32 12.33
C THR A 253 -21.60 12.80 13.23
N THR A 254 -22.84 12.40 12.93
CA THR A 254 -24.02 12.75 13.72
C THR A 254 -23.96 12.12 15.12
N LEU A 255 -23.53 10.86 15.23
CA LEU A 255 -23.48 10.12 16.50
C LEU A 255 -22.49 10.68 17.53
N VAL A 256 -21.49 11.49 17.13
CA VAL A 256 -20.68 12.27 18.10
C VAL A 256 -21.59 13.05 19.06
N ASP A 257 -22.71 13.56 18.57
CA ASP A 257 -23.60 14.34 19.43
C ASP A 257 -24.41 13.46 20.41
N GLY A 258 -24.51 12.15 20.19
CA GLY A 258 -25.14 11.19 21.11
C GLY A 258 -24.29 10.83 22.34
N LEU A 259 -23.04 11.32 22.42
CA LEU A 259 -22.13 11.07 23.53
C LEU A 259 -22.45 11.89 24.78
N ALA A 260 -22.37 11.23 25.94
CA ALA A 260 -22.34 11.83 27.26
C ALA A 260 -21.07 12.68 27.49
N CYS A 261 -21.00 13.38 28.63
CA CYS A 261 -19.77 14.06 29.03
C CYS A 261 -18.62 13.06 29.21
N ASP A 262 -17.42 13.47 28.78
CA ASP A 262 -16.22 12.63 28.70
C ASP A 262 -16.37 11.35 27.85
N GLY A 263 -17.42 11.26 27.01
CA GLY A 263 -17.73 10.11 26.16
C GLY A 263 -16.82 10.00 24.93
N GLN A 264 -16.80 8.81 24.32
CA GLN A 264 -15.94 8.49 23.18
C GLN A 264 -16.68 7.85 21.99
N LEU A 265 -16.47 8.39 20.79
CA LEU A 265 -16.76 7.68 19.54
C LEU A 265 -15.56 6.77 19.20
N LEU A 266 -15.81 5.49 19.02
CA LEU A 266 -14.80 4.45 18.83
C LEU A 266 -14.98 3.81 17.44
N VAL A 267 -14.12 4.18 16.51
CA VAL A 267 -14.21 3.80 15.09
C VAL A 267 -13.43 2.51 14.85
N LEU A 268 -14.13 1.44 14.46
CA LEU A 268 -13.55 0.13 14.12
C LEU A 268 -13.76 -0.26 12.64
N SER A 269 -14.68 0.40 11.95
CA SER A 269 -14.90 0.23 10.51
C SER A 269 -13.69 0.74 9.70
N PHE A 270 -13.19 -0.07 8.76
CA PHE A 270 -12.13 0.35 7.86
C PHE A 270 -12.71 1.19 6.69
N ILE A 271 -12.34 2.47 6.62
CA ILE A 271 -12.79 3.44 5.61
C ILE A 271 -11.57 4.28 5.19
N ALA A 272 -11.46 4.65 3.91
CA ALA A 272 -10.37 5.50 3.41
C ALA A 272 -10.62 7.01 3.62
N ASP A 273 -11.88 7.40 3.72
CA ASP A 273 -12.32 8.79 3.80
C ASP A 273 -12.10 9.44 5.18
N SER A 274 -12.06 10.77 5.19
CA SER A 274 -11.99 11.56 6.43
C SER A 274 -13.34 11.63 7.14
N LEU A 275 -13.36 11.45 8.46
CA LEU A 275 -14.53 11.64 9.31
C LEU A 275 -14.64 13.12 9.78
N PRO A 276 -15.68 13.89 9.41
CA PRO A 276 -15.92 15.23 9.92
C PRO A 276 -16.22 15.22 11.44
N ILE A 277 -15.56 16.10 12.21
CA ILE A 277 -15.74 16.18 13.67
C ILE A 277 -16.38 17.52 14.09
N PRO A 278 -17.54 17.52 14.79
CA PRO A 278 -18.19 18.75 15.24
C PRO A 278 -17.48 19.33 16.48
N ILE A 279 -16.66 20.36 16.27
CA ILE A 279 -15.75 20.93 17.29
C ILE A 279 -16.47 21.48 18.53
N VAL A 280 -17.66 22.09 18.39
CA VAL A 280 -18.38 22.71 19.52
C VAL A 280 -18.87 21.65 20.54
N PRO A 281 -19.57 20.56 20.15
CA PRO A 281 -19.82 19.41 21.02
C PRO A 281 -18.57 18.84 21.70
N MET A 282 -17.47 18.68 20.96
CA MET A 282 -16.21 18.13 21.49
C MET A 282 -15.68 18.96 22.68
N LEU A 283 -15.60 20.27 22.51
CA LEU A 283 -15.15 21.19 23.56
C LEU A 283 -16.15 21.27 24.73
N ALA A 284 -17.45 21.36 24.43
CA ALA A 284 -18.50 21.56 25.44
C ALA A 284 -18.70 20.36 26.38
N ARG A 285 -18.44 19.14 25.90
CA ARG A 285 -18.64 17.89 26.67
C ARG A 285 -17.36 17.08 26.91
N ARG A 286 -16.18 17.62 26.57
CA ARG A 286 -14.88 16.92 26.59
C ARG A 286 -14.91 15.56 25.86
N LEU A 287 -15.58 15.53 24.71
CA LEU A 287 -15.71 14.30 23.92
C LEU A 287 -14.38 13.91 23.29
N SER A 288 -14.26 12.64 22.94
CA SER A 288 -13.12 12.10 22.20
C SER A 288 -13.55 11.24 21.03
N VAL A 289 -12.69 11.14 20.02
CA VAL A 289 -12.83 10.18 18.92
C VAL A 289 -11.54 9.39 18.84
N ARG A 290 -11.65 8.07 18.74
CA ARG A 290 -10.51 7.14 18.76
C ARG A 290 -10.73 6.03 17.74
N GLY A 291 -9.68 5.66 17.02
CA GLY A 291 -9.62 4.38 16.32
C GLY A 291 -8.96 3.33 17.21
N TRP A 292 -9.40 2.07 17.14
CA TRP A 292 -8.72 0.96 17.80
C TRP A 292 -8.54 -0.23 16.84
N PRO A 293 -7.33 -0.82 16.74
CA PRO A 293 -7.03 -1.90 15.80
C PRO A 293 -7.36 -3.30 16.36
N TYR A 294 -6.76 -4.32 15.75
CA TYR A 294 -6.77 -5.73 16.15
C TYR A 294 -6.01 -5.98 17.49
N GLY A 295 -5.60 -7.22 17.74
CA GLY A 295 -4.77 -7.62 18.88
C GLY A 295 -3.63 -8.56 18.50
N THR A 296 -2.70 -8.76 19.44
CA THR A 296 -1.67 -9.79 19.38
C THR A 296 -2.28 -11.20 19.55
N GLY A 297 -1.50 -12.26 19.27
CA GLY A 297 -1.89 -13.63 19.62
C GLY A 297 -2.34 -13.78 21.07
N LYS A 298 -1.63 -13.17 22.03
CA LYS A 298 -2.02 -13.15 23.46
C LYS A 298 -3.38 -12.48 23.70
N ASP A 299 -3.74 -11.45 22.93
CA ASP A 299 -5.04 -10.80 23.06
C ASP A 299 -6.17 -11.66 22.45
N CYS A 300 -5.88 -12.38 21.37
CA CYS A 300 -6.78 -13.37 20.78
C CYS A 300 -7.08 -14.51 21.77
N GLU A 301 -6.08 -15.00 22.50
CA GLU A 301 -6.31 -15.97 23.60
C GLU A 301 -7.27 -15.41 24.66
N ASP A 302 -7.07 -14.16 25.10
CA ASP A 302 -7.91 -13.55 26.13
C ASP A 302 -9.34 -13.37 25.62
N ALA A 303 -9.52 -12.98 24.35
CA ALA A 303 -10.84 -12.83 23.72
C ALA A 303 -11.57 -14.18 23.59
N VAL A 304 -10.89 -15.23 23.12
CA VAL A 304 -11.44 -16.60 23.01
C VAL A 304 -11.75 -17.17 24.40
N LYS A 305 -10.87 -16.96 25.38
CA LYS A 305 -11.07 -17.41 26.77
C LYS A 305 -12.22 -16.68 27.44
N PHE A 306 -12.34 -15.36 27.27
CA PHE A 306 -13.48 -14.58 27.75
C PHE A 306 -14.79 -15.06 27.12
N ALA A 307 -14.79 -15.25 25.81
CA ALA A 307 -15.96 -15.78 25.10
C ALA A 307 -16.39 -17.15 25.63
N THR A 308 -15.43 -18.07 25.80
CA THR A 308 -15.66 -19.41 26.35
C THR A 308 -16.24 -19.36 27.78
N LEU A 309 -15.68 -18.52 28.66
CA LEU A 309 -16.14 -18.37 30.04
C LEU A 309 -17.56 -17.77 30.15
N HIS A 310 -17.95 -16.93 29.19
CA HIS A 310 -19.23 -16.22 29.19
C HIS A 310 -20.27 -16.78 28.20
N GLY A 311 -19.97 -17.90 27.52
CA GLY A 311 -20.87 -18.53 26.55
C GLY A 311 -21.12 -17.72 25.26
N ILE A 312 -20.25 -16.76 24.95
CA ILE A 312 -20.34 -15.93 23.73
C ILE A 312 -20.03 -16.80 22.52
N LYS A 313 -20.88 -16.76 21.49
CA LYS A 313 -20.67 -17.46 20.22
C LYS A 313 -20.86 -16.52 19.03
N PRO A 314 -20.01 -16.57 17.99
CA PRO A 314 -20.31 -15.92 16.73
C PRO A 314 -21.46 -16.66 16.04
N ILE A 315 -22.27 -15.94 15.27
CA ILE A 315 -23.26 -16.57 14.39
C ILE A 315 -22.53 -16.90 13.09
N THR A 316 -22.22 -18.17 12.85
CA THR A 316 -21.40 -18.63 11.72
C THR A 316 -22.20 -19.42 10.68
N GLU A 317 -21.89 -19.21 9.40
CA GLU A 317 -22.31 -20.09 8.31
C GLU A 317 -21.08 -20.86 7.78
N GLU A 318 -21.16 -22.19 7.72
CA GLU A 318 -20.07 -23.02 7.20
C GLU A 318 -20.17 -23.18 5.68
N ALA A 319 -19.16 -22.66 4.97
CA ALA A 319 -19.03 -22.84 3.53
C ALA A 319 -18.10 -24.01 3.21
N ARG A 320 -18.52 -24.88 2.29
CA ARG A 320 -17.61 -25.84 1.65
C ARG A 320 -16.80 -25.16 0.56
N GLU A 321 -15.56 -25.62 0.39
CA GLU A 321 -14.59 -25.15 -0.60
C GLU A 321 -15.23 -24.84 -1.96
N SER A 322 -15.88 -25.81 -2.61
CA SER A 322 -16.49 -25.62 -3.94
C SER A 322 -17.65 -24.60 -4.01
N VAL A 323 -18.32 -24.31 -2.89
CA VAL A 323 -19.51 -23.42 -2.88
C VAL A 323 -19.13 -21.94 -2.90
N TYR A 324 -17.90 -21.60 -2.52
CA TYR A 324 -17.41 -20.21 -2.53
C TYR A 324 -17.21 -19.63 -3.95
N TYR A 325 -17.06 -20.49 -4.97
CA TYR A 325 -16.58 -20.09 -6.31
C TYR A 325 -17.67 -19.83 -7.35
N GLU A 326 -18.89 -20.36 -7.18
CA GLU A 326 -20.00 -20.18 -8.15
C GLU A 326 -20.97 -19.04 -7.80
N ARG A 327 -20.76 -18.33 -6.68
CA ARG A 327 -21.61 -17.20 -6.27
C ARG A 327 -20.77 -16.00 -5.87
N GLU A 328 -21.27 -14.81 -6.21
CA GLU A 328 -20.74 -13.52 -5.82
C GLU A 328 -21.09 -13.22 -4.34
N THR A 329 -20.77 -14.13 -3.41
CA THR A 329 -21.49 -14.31 -2.14
C THR A 329 -21.21 -13.27 -1.03
N LEU A 330 -20.57 -12.14 -1.37
CA LEU A 330 -20.60 -10.93 -0.52
C LEU A 330 -21.52 -9.81 -1.10
N GLN A 331 -21.90 -9.89 -2.38
CA GLN A 331 -22.78 -8.91 -3.03
C GLN A 331 -24.15 -9.51 -3.42
N ALA A 332 -24.21 -10.74 -3.92
CA ALA A 332 -25.41 -11.34 -4.54
C ALA A 332 -26.25 -12.30 -3.64
N ALA A 333 -25.97 -12.37 -2.33
CA ALA A 333 -26.81 -13.15 -1.42
C ALA A 333 -28.25 -12.55 -1.32
N LYS A 334 -29.27 -13.40 -1.48
CA LYS A 334 -30.69 -13.02 -1.70
C LYS A 334 -31.28 -12.11 -0.60
N PRO A 335 -32.21 -11.19 -0.94
CA PRO A 335 -32.71 -10.13 -0.04
C PRO A 335 -33.65 -10.60 1.11
N HIS A 336 -33.63 -11.88 1.48
CA HIS A 336 -34.52 -12.48 2.49
C HIS A 336 -33.78 -13.29 3.57
N VAL A 337 -32.46 -13.14 3.69
CA VAL A 337 -31.66 -13.71 4.79
C VAL A 337 -31.00 -12.55 5.57
N PRO A 338 -31.23 -12.40 6.88
CA PRO A 338 -30.62 -11.33 7.67
C PRO A 338 -29.09 -11.40 7.66
N ARG A 339 -28.43 -10.38 7.09
CA ARG A 339 -26.96 -10.32 6.93
C ARG A 339 -26.24 -10.17 8.28
N MET A 340 -26.04 -11.27 9.00
CA MET A 340 -25.49 -11.28 10.37
C MET A 340 -24.32 -12.25 10.58
N PHE A 341 -24.08 -13.13 9.60
CA PHE A 341 -23.13 -14.24 9.69
C PHE A 341 -21.68 -13.83 9.47
N GLY A 342 -20.75 -14.44 10.20
CA GLY A 342 -19.39 -14.66 9.71
C GLY A 342 -19.35 -15.97 8.92
N LEU A 343 -18.72 -15.99 7.73
CA LEU A 343 -18.50 -17.26 7.03
C LEU A 343 -17.22 -17.92 7.54
N CYS A 344 -17.24 -19.24 7.63
CA CYS A 344 -16.05 -20.02 7.96
C CYS A 344 -15.91 -21.22 7.01
N ALA A 345 -14.69 -21.48 6.53
CA ALA A 345 -14.38 -22.59 5.65
C ALA A 345 -13.60 -23.68 6.40
N ARG A 346 -14.08 -24.93 6.36
CA ARG A 346 -13.36 -26.11 6.84
C ARG A 346 -12.61 -26.80 5.70
N ALA A 347 -11.38 -27.25 5.95
CA ALA A 347 -10.60 -28.05 5.00
C ALA A 347 -10.98 -29.55 5.08
N LEU A 348 -11.51 -30.11 4.00
CA LEU A 348 -11.79 -31.55 3.82
C LEU A 348 -11.48 -31.94 2.36
N GLY A 349 -10.70 -33.00 2.15
CA GLY A 349 -10.07 -33.27 0.86
C GLY A 349 -10.75 -34.28 -0.07
N GLU A 350 -10.03 -34.52 -1.18
CA GLU A 350 -10.26 -35.45 -2.30
C GLU A 350 -11.29 -35.05 -3.40
N ASP A 351 -10.78 -35.06 -4.63
CA ASP A 351 -11.41 -35.08 -5.96
C ASP A 351 -12.68 -34.25 -6.28
N THR A 352 -12.44 -33.11 -6.96
CA THR A 352 -13.02 -32.87 -8.29
C THR A 352 -11.95 -32.25 -9.22
N GLY A 353 -11.53 -32.98 -10.26
CA GLY A 353 -10.45 -32.53 -11.17
C GLY A 353 -10.90 -31.61 -12.30
N CYS A 354 -9.96 -30.80 -12.83
CA CYS A 354 -10.15 -30.01 -14.05
C CYS A 354 -8.84 -29.82 -14.84
N GLY A 355 -8.96 -29.83 -16.18
CA GLY A 355 -8.01 -29.35 -17.21
C GLY A 355 -6.51 -29.28 -16.88
N THR A 356 -5.73 -30.28 -17.29
CA THR A 356 -4.26 -30.20 -17.30
C THR A 356 -3.73 -29.25 -18.38
N ALA A 357 -2.94 -28.26 -17.99
CA ALA A 357 -2.09 -27.46 -18.88
C ALA A 357 -0.66 -27.40 -18.33
N ALA A 358 0.14 -28.45 -18.58
CA ALA A 358 1.53 -28.51 -18.11
C ALA A 358 2.47 -27.73 -19.05
N GLY A 359 3.17 -26.71 -18.53
CA GLY A 359 4.10 -25.91 -19.34
C GLY A 359 5.07 -25.05 -18.51
N LEU A 360 6.35 -25.45 -18.51
CA LEU A 360 7.53 -24.64 -18.18
C LEU A 360 7.50 -23.86 -16.85
N ALA A 361 7.87 -24.54 -15.77
CA ALA A 361 8.45 -23.87 -14.61
C ALA A 361 9.74 -23.13 -15.02
N SER A 362 9.83 -21.83 -14.71
CA SER A 362 11.08 -21.08 -14.73
C SER A 362 11.22 -20.30 -13.42
N VAL A 363 12.42 -20.27 -12.85
CA VAL A 363 12.65 -19.70 -11.51
C VAL A 363 12.63 -18.18 -11.60
N TRP A 364 11.63 -17.55 -10.98
CA TRP A 364 11.61 -16.11 -10.76
C TRP A 364 12.33 -15.75 -9.45
N VAL A 365 13.30 -14.85 -9.58
CA VAL A 365 14.00 -14.23 -8.44
C VAL A 365 13.22 -12.98 -8.07
N THR A 366 12.49 -13.03 -6.95
CA THR A 366 11.64 -11.91 -6.49
C THR A 366 12.46 -10.79 -5.86
N GLY A 367 13.12 -10.00 -6.71
CA GLY A 367 13.86 -8.79 -6.34
C GLY A 367 12.98 -7.54 -6.25
N ALA A 368 11.91 -7.57 -5.45
CA ALA A 368 11.10 -6.39 -5.17
C ALA A 368 11.74 -5.57 -4.04
N LEU A 369 12.34 -4.43 -4.39
CA LEU A 369 12.85 -3.46 -3.42
C LEU A 369 11.76 -2.45 -3.09
N GLY A 370 11.54 -2.19 -1.80
CA GLY A 370 10.53 -1.22 -1.35
C GLY A 370 10.94 0.24 -1.64
N PRO A 371 10.23 1.22 -1.06
CA PRO A 371 10.70 2.59 -1.02
C PRO A 371 12.00 2.66 -0.20
N GLU A 372 13.14 2.75 -0.90
CA GLU A 372 14.48 2.77 -0.31
C GLU A 372 15.09 4.17 -0.35
N THR A 373 15.97 4.45 0.62
CA THR A 373 16.81 5.66 0.62
C THR A 373 18.25 5.24 0.43
N VAL A 374 18.67 5.25 -0.84
CA VAL A 374 20.03 4.93 -1.28
C VAL A 374 20.98 6.07 -0.88
N LYS A 375 22.27 5.78 -0.71
CA LYS A 375 23.30 6.83 -0.64
C LYS A 375 24.06 6.91 -1.96
N SER A 376 24.17 8.11 -2.49
CA SER A 376 25.04 8.40 -3.63
C SER A 376 26.52 8.41 -3.24
N SER A 377 27.41 8.61 -4.22
CA SER A 377 28.87 8.65 -4.06
C SER A 377 29.35 9.78 -3.12
N ASP A 378 28.63 10.90 -3.07
CA ASP A 378 28.83 12.00 -2.11
C ASP A 378 28.17 11.76 -0.73
N GLY A 379 27.48 10.64 -0.56
CA GLY A 379 26.71 10.30 0.64
C GLY A 379 25.31 10.93 0.70
N THR A 380 24.91 11.72 -0.30
CA THR A 380 23.56 12.32 -0.36
C THR A 380 22.49 11.23 -0.42
N PRO A 381 21.44 11.27 0.42
CA PRO A 381 20.36 10.30 0.38
C PRO A 381 19.47 10.52 -0.86
N ILE A 382 19.23 9.48 -1.64
CA ILE A 382 18.34 9.49 -2.80
C ILE A 382 17.16 8.56 -2.51
N TYR A 383 15.94 9.10 -2.50
CA TYR A 383 14.71 8.30 -2.39
C TYR A 383 14.41 7.65 -3.74
N ALA A 384 14.27 6.33 -3.76
CA ALA A 384 13.89 5.55 -4.94
C ALA A 384 12.83 4.48 -4.58
N GLU A 385 12.06 4.06 -5.59
CA GLU A 385 11.01 3.05 -5.49
C GLU A 385 10.96 2.28 -6.83
N ALA A 386 10.87 0.95 -6.77
CA ALA A 386 10.82 0.12 -7.97
C ALA A 386 9.82 -1.05 -7.81
N ILE A 387 9.04 -1.32 -8.85
CA ILE A 387 7.95 -2.32 -8.83
C ILE A 387 7.78 -3.02 -10.19
N GLY A 388 7.04 -4.13 -10.18
CA GLY A 388 6.83 -4.97 -11.37
C GLY A 388 7.90 -6.05 -11.53
N ASP A 389 7.95 -6.65 -12.72
CA ASP A 389 8.83 -7.79 -13.00
C ASP A 389 10.24 -7.32 -13.41
N CYS A 390 11.26 -7.59 -12.59
CA CYS A 390 12.64 -7.17 -12.83
C CYS A 390 13.34 -7.90 -14.02
N ARG A 391 12.68 -8.82 -14.72
CA ARG A 391 13.15 -9.36 -16.01
C ARG A 391 12.63 -8.56 -17.21
N ASN A 392 11.58 -7.75 -17.03
CA ASN A 392 11.11 -6.82 -18.06
C ASN A 392 12.11 -5.65 -18.23
N PRO A 393 12.15 -4.98 -19.40
CA PRO A 393 12.95 -3.77 -19.60
C PRO A 393 12.64 -2.71 -18.54
N SER A 394 13.68 -2.08 -17.98
CA SER A 394 13.50 -1.08 -16.92
C SER A 394 13.04 0.27 -17.50
N LEU A 395 11.86 0.74 -17.07
CA LEU A 395 11.36 2.07 -17.40
C LEU A 395 11.57 3.01 -16.20
N VAL A 396 12.54 3.90 -16.34
CA VAL A 396 12.87 4.93 -15.34
C VAL A 396 11.98 6.16 -15.56
N LEU A 397 11.29 6.60 -14.51
CA LEU A 397 10.52 7.84 -14.48
C LEU A 397 11.29 8.95 -13.76
N VAL A 398 11.61 10.02 -14.49
CA VAL A 398 12.34 11.21 -14.01
C VAL A 398 11.38 12.39 -13.95
N HIS A 399 11.26 13.05 -12.79
CA HIS A 399 10.31 14.16 -12.63
C HIS A 399 10.92 15.53 -13.00
N GLY A 400 10.05 16.52 -13.22
CA GLY A 400 10.45 17.89 -13.55
C GLY A 400 10.94 18.73 -12.36
N LEU A 401 11.37 19.96 -12.65
CA LEU A 401 11.78 20.99 -11.69
C LEU A 401 10.67 21.28 -10.66
N ASN A 402 11.04 21.55 -9.39
CA ASN A 402 10.09 21.81 -8.29
C ASN A 402 8.98 20.75 -8.15
N LEU A 403 9.26 19.47 -8.45
CA LEU A 403 8.31 18.35 -8.27
C LEU A 403 9.02 17.15 -7.60
N SER A 404 8.36 15.99 -7.56
CA SER A 404 8.90 14.71 -7.09
C SER A 404 8.36 13.54 -7.92
N ALA A 405 8.89 12.33 -7.78
CA ALA A 405 8.40 11.16 -8.50
C ALA A 405 6.95 10.75 -8.14
N ALA A 406 6.36 11.31 -7.08
CA ALA A 406 4.95 11.15 -6.76
C ALA A 406 4.01 11.80 -7.81
N THR A 407 4.48 12.71 -8.67
CA THR A 407 3.65 13.17 -9.80
C THR A 407 3.23 12.02 -10.71
N PHE A 408 4.05 10.97 -10.81
CA PHE A 408 3.80 9.82 -11.68
C PHE A 408 2.97 8.70 -11.03
N ASP A 409 2.39 8.87 -9.83
CA ASP A 409 1.61 7.81 -9.16
C ASP A 409 0.63 7.10 -10.11
N ASN A 410 -0.09 7.85 -10.94
CA ASN A 410 -1.10 7.32 -11.84
C ASN A 410 -0.55 6.44 -12.98
N VAL A 411 0.67 6.68 -13.46
CA VAL A 411 1.33 5.89 -14.52
C VAL A 411 2.32 4.85 -13.97
N PHE A 412 2.91 5.10 -12.80
CA PHE A 412 3.84 4.16 -12.16
C PHE A 412 3.13 2.87 -11.75
N TYR A 413 1.89 2.98 -11.22
CA TYR A 413 1.05 1.84 -10.87
C TYR A 413 0.12 1.37 -12.01
N ASP A 414 0.28 1.86 -13.25
CA ASP A 414 -0.53 1.45 -14.40
C ASP A 414 -0.18 0.02 -14.83
N GLN A 415 -1.15 -0.89 -14.69
CA GLN A 415 -0.97 -2.32 -14.93
C GLN A 415 -0.55 -2.64 -16.37
N ARG A 416 -0.88 -1.78 -17.34
CA ARG A 416 -0.48 -1.95 -18.75
C ARG A 416 1.02 -1.77 -18.91
N LEU A 417 1.63 -0.83 -18.17
CA LEU A 417 3.08 -0.64 -18.13
C LEU A 417 3.77 -1.74 -17.32
N LEU A 418 3.23 -2.08 -16.14
CA LEU A 418 3.84 -3.10 -15.25
C LEU A 418 3.96 -4.49 -15.89
N SER A 419 3.02 -4.87 -16.76
CA SER A 419 3.10 -6.12 -17.54
C SER A 419 4.24 -6.15 -18.56
N HIS A 420 4.79 -4.99 -18.96
CA HIS A 420 5.78 -4.85 -20.03
C HIS A 420 7.10 -4.20 -19.59
N ALA A 421 7.17 -3.60 -18.40
CA ALA A 421 8.33 -2.90 -17.88
C ALA A 421 8.55 -3.14 -16.38
N TYR A 422 9.82 -3.14 -15.96
CA TYR A 422 10.18 -2.95 -14.56
C TYR A 422 10.15 -1.45 -14.27
N MET A 423 9.17 -0.99 -13.48
CA MET A 423 8.94 0.43 -13.26
C MET A 423 9.86 0.92 -12.14
N VAL A 424 10.67 1.94 -12.43
CA VAL A 424 11.60 2.56 -11.47
C VAL A 424 11.31 4.06 -11.39
N ARG A 425 11.23 4.62 -10.20
CA ARG A 425 11.08 6.07 -9.98
C ARG A 425 11.87 6.54 -8.78
N TYR A 426 12.23 7.81 -8.75
CA TYR A 426 13.07 8.37 -7.69
C TYR A 426 12.94 9.89 -7.64
N ASP A 427 13.22 10.48 -6.49
CA ASP A 427 13.31 11.93 -6.38
C ASP A 427 14.74 12.37 -6.70
N LEU A 428 14.92 13.29 -7.66
CA LEU A 428 16.23 13.87 -7.97
C LEU A 428 16.86 14.52 -6.73
N ARG A 429 18.20 14.50 -6.63
CA ARG A 429 18.90 15.34 -5.63
C ARG A 429 18.45 16.80 -5.74
N GLY A 430 18.27 17.46 -4.60
CA GLY A 430 17.65 18.78 -4.51
C GLY A 430 16.10 18.80 -4.50
N HIS A 431 15.42 17.66 -4.64
CA HIS A 431 13.95 17.60 -4.82
C HIS A 431 13.27 16.66 -3.81
N GLY A 432 11.92 16.66 -3.79
CA GLY A 432 11.06 15.70 -3.09
C GLY A 432 11.52 15.27 -1.69
N ARG A 433 11.66 13.96 -1.49
CA ARG A 433 12.16 13.27 -0.28
C ARG A 433 13.69 13.15 -0.26
N SER A 434 14.35 13.23 -1.41
CA SER A 434 15.82 13.14 -1.53
C SER A 434 16.55 14.30 -0.85
N GLY A 435 17.83 14.07 -0.56
CA GLY A 435 18.74 15.02 0.04
C GLY A 435 18.89 16.29 -0.79
N LYS A 436 19.14 17.40 -0.09
CA LYS A 436 19.23 18.74 -0.64
C LYS A 436 20.53 19.38 -0.14
N PRO A 437 21.68 19.06 -0.77
CA PRO A 437 22.92 19.76 -0.51
C PRO A 437 22.74 21.29 -0.61
N ASP A 438 23.51 22.03 0.17
CA ASP A 438 23.53 23.50 0.22
C ASP A 438 24.74 24.11 -0.50
N SER A 439 25.64 23.28 -1.04
CA SER A 439 26.82 23.68 -1.82
C SER A 439 26.70 23.30 -3.31
N ALA A 440 27.44 23.98 -4.18
CA ALA A 440 27.42 23.72 -5.62
C ALA A 440 28.08 22.38 -6.00
N GLU A 441 29.02 21.91 -5.19
CA GLU A 441 29.70 20.63 -5.35
C GLU A 441 28.72 19.45 -5.24
N GLY A 442 27.71 19.56 -4.36
CA GLY A 442 26.61 18.59 -4.26
C GLY A 442 25.68 18.53 -5.48
N TYR A 443 25.89 19.40 -6.48
CA TYR A 443 25.19 19.41 -7.77
C TYR A 443 26.18 19.35 -8.95
N GLN A 444 27.30 18.63 -8.83
CA GLN A 444 28.10 18.28 -10.02
C GLN A 444 27.32 17.33 -10.94
N SER A 445 27.47 17.50 -12.27
CA SER A 445 26.78 16.69 -13.29
C SER A 445 27.11 15.19 -13.19
N SER A 446 28.34 14.84 -12.78
CA SER A 446 28.75 13.48 -12.47
C SER A 446 27.95 12.84 -11.33
N LEU A 447 27.57 13.60 -10.29
CA LEU A 447 26.82 13.06 -9.16
C LEU A 447 25.38 12.66 -9.53
N PHE A 448 24.76 13.36 -10.48
CA PHE A 448 23.50 12.90 -11.07
C PHE A 448 23.73 11.58 -11.82
N ALA A 449 24.77 11.46 -12.63
CA ALA A 449 25.09 10.19 -13.30
C ALA A 449 25.43 9.05 -12.32
N ASP A 450 26.08 9.33 -11.18
CA ASP A 450 26.36 8.35 -10.11
C ASP A 450 25.07 7.88 -9.43
N ASP A 451 24.10 8.78 -9.21
CA ASP A 451 22.75 8.42 -8.77
C ASP A 451 22.13 7.39 -9.77
N PHE A 452 22.39 7.52 -11.09
CA PHE A 452 21.99 6.52 -12.10
C PHE A 452 22.80 5.23 -12.13
N ALA A 453 24.11 5.29 -12.03
CA ALA A 453 24.96 4.10 -11.94
C ALA A 453 24.61 3.24 -10.70
N SER A 454 24.05 3.88 -9.66
CA SER A 454 23.60 3.21 -8.44
C SER A 454 22.26 2.47 -8.65
N TYR A 455 21.18 3.18 -9.01
CA TYR A 455 19.81 2.64 -9.04
C TYR A 455 18.92 3.22 -10.17
N GLY A 456 19.50 3.74 -11.25
CA GLY A 456 18.73 4.27 -12.40
C GLY A 456 18.22 5.71 -12.24
N CYS A 457 18.79 6.50 -11.33
CA CYS A 457 18.34 7.85 -10.97
C CYS A 457 19.12 9.02 -11.64
N SER A 458 18.85 9.47 -12.88
CA SER A 458 19.46 10.73 -13.42
C SER A 458 18.67 11.45 -14.52
N VAL A 459 19.08 12.70 -14.82
CA VAL A 459 18.82 13.43 -16.08
C VAL A 459 19.62 12.81 -17.23
N VAL A 460 19.04 12.79 -18.43
CA VAL A 460 19.47 11.99 -19.58
C VAL A 460 20.84 12.39 -20.15
N SER A 461 21.15 13.69 -20.23
CA SER A 461 22.48 14.15 -20.71
C SER A 461 23.63 13.64 -19.84
N ASP A 462 23.46 13.67 -18.52
CA ASP A 462 24.52 13.27 -17.58
C ASP A 462 24.84 11.78 -17.71
N ILE A 463 23.81 10.94 -17.92
CA ILE A 463 23.95 9.50 -18.17
C ILE A 463 24.83 9.27 -19.40
N CYS A 464 24.46 9.85 -20.55
CA CYS A 464 25.20 9.66 -21.80
C CYS A 464 26.61 10.27 -21.77
N GLN A 465 26.83 11.32 -20.98
CA GLN A 465 28.12 11.99 -20.85
C GLN A 465 29.09 11.22 -19.93
N HIS A 466 28.64 10.74 -18.76
CA HIS A 466 29.53 10.16 -17.74
C HIS A 466 29.51 8.62 -17.69
N LEU A 467 28.39 7.98 -18.07
CA LEU A 467 28.27 6.51 -18.15
C LEU A 467 28.35 6.00 -19.60
N GLY A 468 28.25 6.91 -20.58
CA GLY A 468 28.35 6.61 -22.02
C GLY A 468 27.03 6.17 -22.66
N PRO A 469 26.99 6.09 -24.01
CA PRO A 469 25.76 5.88 -24.77
C PRO A 469 25.10 4.52 -24.54
N SER A 470 25.85 3.51 -24.10
CA SER A 470 25.34 2.15 -23.82
C SER A 470 24.61 2.01 -22.49
N ALA A 471 24.52 3.07 -21.68
CA ALA A 471 23.78 3.07 -20.42
C ALA A 471 22.26 3.19 -20.61
N LEU A 472 21.79 3.52 -21.82
CA LEU A 472 20.37 3.65 -22.17
C LEU A 472 20.04 2.86 -23.44
N SER A 473 18.90 2.18 -23.46
CA SER A 473 18.36 1.54 -24.68
C SER A 473 17.42 2.45 -25.47
N GLY A 474 16.99 3.56 -24.89
CA GLY A 474 16.13 4.57 -25.51
C GLY A 474 15.79 5.68 -24.52
N VAL A 475 15.18 6.76 -25.01
CA VAL A 475 14.81 7.96 -24.22
C VAL A 475 13.35 8.32 -24.51
N ILE A 476 12.61 8.73 -23.47
CA ILE A 476 11.26 9.31 -23.61
C ILE A 476 11.27 10.71 -23.00
N CYS A 477 11.11 11.74 -23.83
CA CYS A 477 10.89 13.12 -23.38
C CYS A 477 9.40 13.36 -23.26
N LEU A 478 8.87 13.23 -22.04
CA LEU A 478 7.46 13.42 -21.71
C LEU A 478 7.24 14.84 -21.17
N ALA A 479 6.85 15.76 -22.05
CA ALA A 479 6.70 17.21 -21.89
C ALA A 479 7.97 18.00 -21.47
N GLY A 480 8.96 17.34 -20.85
CA GLY A 480 10.28 17.88 -20.55
C GLY A 480 11.29 17.78 -21.69
N VAL A 481 12.57 18.00 -21.34
CA VAL A 481 13.72 17.90 -22.25
C VAL A 481 14.86 17.09 -21.63
N PRO A 482 15.79 16.54 -22.45
CA PRO A 482 16.87 15.69 -21.92
C PRO A 482 17.91 16.40 -21.05
N TYR A 483 17.98 17.73 -21.12
CA TYR A 483 18.98 18.57 -20.43
C TYR A 483 18.49 20.01 -20.23
N VAL A 484 19.09 20.70 -19.27
CA VAL A 484 18.88 22.13 -18.99
C VAL A 484 20.16 22.90 -19.34
N GLY A 485 20.02 24.12 -19.88
CA GLY A 485 21.14 24.95 -20.33
C GLY A 485 20.66 25.98 -21.36
N PRO A 486 21.52 26.44 -22.29
CA PRO A 486 21.18 27.44 -23.33
C PRO A 486 20.06 27.03 -24.31
N VAL A 487 19.49 25.83 -24.17
CA VAL A 487 18.27 25.39 -24.88
C VAL A 487 17.01 25.99 -24.25
N LEU A 488 17.03 26.34 -22.96
CA LEU A 488 15.85 26.74 -22.19
C LEU A 488 15.14 27.94 -22.82
N ASP A 489 15.88 28.95 -23.29
CA ASP A 489 15.34 30.14 -23.98
C ASP A 489 14.61 29.81 -25.30
N ARG A 490 14.99 28.72 -25.97
CA ARG A 490 14.36 28.25 -27.22
C ARG A 490 13.10 27.42 -26.99
N ILE A 491 12.96 26.78 -25.82
CA ILE A 491 11.89 25.82 -25.53
C ILE A 491 10.88 26.32 -24.50
N ALA A 492 11.31 26.97 -23.42
CA ALA A 492 10.42 27.34 -22.31
C ALA A 492 9.43 28.44 -22.74
N THR A 493 8.25 28.50 -22.14
CA THR A 493 7.33 29.62 -22.35
C THR A 493 7.83 30.87 -21.62
N PRO A 494 7.48 32.09 -22.09
CA PRO A 494 7.69 33.31 -21.31
C PRO A 494 7.08 33.24 -19.90
N THR A 495 6.00 32.47 -19.74
CA THR A 495 5.32 32.21 -18.46
C THR A 495 6.25 31.52 -17.45
N VAL A 496 6.91 30.42 -17.84
CA VAL A 496 7.84 29.71 -16.94
C VAL A 496 9.13 30.49 -16.71
N LEU A 497 9.68 31.14 -17.75
CA LEU A 497 10.83 32.02 -17.58
C LEU A 497 10.54 33.16 -16.58
N GLY A 498 9.31 33.70 -16.58
CA GLY A 498 8.85 34.71 -15.63
C GLY A 498 8.75 34.23 -14.18
N PHE A 499 8.59 32.93 -13.92
CA PHE A 499 8.60 32.39 -12.56
C PHE A 499 10.01 32.22 -11.98
N LEU A 500 11.04 32.01 -12.83
CA LEU A 500 12.38 31.61 -12.38
C LEU A 500 12.96 32.48 -11.25
N PRO A 501 12.95 33.83 -11.30
CA PRO A 501 13.53 34.65 -10.22
C PRO A 501 12.85 34.43 -8.86
N CYS A 502 11.54 34.16 -8.85
CA CYS A 502 10.78 33.86 -7.63
C CYS A 502 10.88 32.37 -7.21
N LEU A 503 11.40 31.51 -8.06
CA LEU A 503 11.74 30.12 -7.74
C LEU A 503 13.18 29.96 -7.24
N THR A 504 14.10 30.87 -7.58
CA THR A 504 15.54 30.76 -7.24
C THR A 504 16.04 31.76 -6.19
N ASP A 505 15.65 33.04 -6.27
CA ASP A 505 16.35 34.14 -5.57
C ASP A 505 15.49 34.87 -4.51
N THR A 506 14.26 34.40 -4.26
CA THR A 506 13.41 34.97 -3.20
C THR A 506 13.74 34.44 -1.81
N ARG A 507 13.67 35.33 -0.81
CA ARG A 507 13.61 34.98 0.62
C ARG A 507 12.21 35.18 1.23
N ASP A 508 11.26 35.73 0.48
CA ASP A 508 9.85 35.80 0.88
C ASP A 508 9.18 34.43 0.63
N VAL A 509 8.93 33.71 1.71
CA VAL A 509 8.26 32.39 1.73
C VAL A 509 6.83 32.47 1.19
N ALA A 510 6.12 33.56 1.46
CA ALA A 510 4.74 33.75 1.00
C ALA A 510 4.68 34.09 -0.50
N LEU A 511 5.64 34.87 -1.01
CA LEU A 511 5.82 35.04 -2.46
C LEU A 511 6.19 33.71 -3.11
N CYS A 512 7.19 32.99 -2.59
CA CYS A 512 7.60 31.69 -3.10
C CYS A 512 6.43 30.69 -3.17
N GLY A 513 5.61 30.61 -2.12
CA GLY A 513 4.43 29.76 -2.08
C GLY A 513 3.37 30.13 -3.13
N ARG A 514 3.09 31.42 -3.32
CA ARG A 514 2.16 31.88 -4.38
C ARG A 514 2.72 31.61 -5.79
N THR A 515 4.01 31.86 -6.00
CA THR A 515 4.71 31.51 -7.26
C THR A 515 4.63 30.02 -7.54
N LYS A 516 4.82 29.16 -6.54
CA LYS A 516 4.77 27.70 -6.70
C LYS A 516 3.36 27.18 -6.95
N ALA A 517 2.34 27.77 -6.33
CA ALA A 517 0.94 27.48 -6.69
C ALA A 517 0.67 27.84 -8.16
N ALA A 518 1.08 29.04 -8.60
CA ALA A 518 0.92 29.47 -10.00
C ALA A 518 1.78 28.67 -11.01
N PHE A 519 2.93 28.14 -10.59
CA PHE A 519 3.77 27.24 -11.39
C PHE A 519 3.11 25.85 -11.53
N VAL A 520 2.55 25.31 -10.44
CA VAL A 520 1.77 24.06 -10.51
C VAL A 520 0.51 24.23 -11.34
N ASP A 521 -0.13 25.41 -11.30
CA ASP A 521 -1.24 25.72 -12.21
C ASP A 521 -0.84 25.63 -13.70
N THR A 522 0.38 26.02 -14.11
CA THR A 522 0.80 25.93 -15.52
C THR A 522 1.16 24.53 -16.00
N LEU A 523 1.18 23.52 -15.11
CA LEU A 523 1.38 22.13 -15.53
C LEU A 523 0.19 21.59 -16.34
N PHE A 524 -1.00 22.16 -16.19
CA PHE A 524 -2.24 21.62 -16.76
C PHE A 524 -2.76 22.44 -17.95
N GLU A 525 -3.57 21.85 -18.82
CA GLU A 525 -4.48 22.57 -19.74
C GLU A 525 -5.55 23.32 -18.91
N HIS A 526 -6.23 22.58 -18.03
CA HIS A 526 -7.40 23.02 -17.26
C HIS A 526 -7.17 22.92 -15.74
N PRO A 527 -6.37 23.83 -15.12
CA PRO A 527 -6.01 23.77 -13.70
C PRO A 527 -7.21 23.95 -12.75
N GLU A 528 -8.34 24.43 -13.24
CA GLU A 528 -9.61 24.53 -12.53
C GLU A 528 -10.39 23.21 -12.46
N ARG A 529 -10.01 22.20 -13.25
CA ARG A 529 -10.60 20.85 -13.29
C ARG A 529 -9.73 19.79 -12.61
N VAL A 530 -8.58 20.17 -12.06
CA VAL A 530 -7.67 19.26 -11.35
C VAL A 530 -8.19 19.03 -9.94
N GLU A 531 -8.30 17.76 -9.55
CA GLU A 531 -8.72 17.36 -8.21
C GLU A 531 -7.90 18.04 -7.11
N PHE A 532 -8.59 18.53 -6.08
CA PHE A 532 -7.97 19.35 -5.03
C PHE A 532 -6.80 18.61 -4.36
N ASN A 533 -6.94 17.31 -4.12
CA ASN A 533 -5.91 16.49 -3.48
C ASN A 533 -4.66 16.32 -4.35
N VAL A 534 -4.81 16.15 -5.67
CA VAL A 534 -3.69 16.09 -6.63
C VAL A 534 -2.97 17.43 -6.66
N LYS A 535 -3.74 18.52 -6.80
CA LYS A 535 -3.23 19.89 -6.86
C LYS A 535 -2.50 20.28 -5.58
N ALA A 536 -3.09 20.01 -4.42
CA ALA A 536 -2.47 20.26 -3.11
C ALA A 536 -1.21 19.42 -2.89
N SER A 537 -1.21 18.14 -3.30
CA SER A 537 -0.01 17.29 -3.26
C SER A 537 1.13 17.88 -4.09
N TRP A 538 0.87 18.29 -5.34
CA TRP A 538 1.91 18.81 -6.23
C TRP A 538 2.42 20.19 -5.78
N ILE A 539 1.56 21.05 -5.23
CA ILE A 539 1.99 22.30 -4.56
C ILE A 539 2.86 21.98 -3.33
N GLY A 540 2.49 20.98 -2.53
CA GLY A 540 3.30 20.49 -1.42
C GLY A 540 4.69 20.01 -1.86
N GLN A 541 4.77 19.20 -2.92
CA GLN A 541 6.03 18.75 -3.52
C GLN A 541 6.89 19.92 -3.98
N ALA A 542 6.30 20.93 -4.63
CA ALA A 542 7.01 22.14 -5.02
C ALA A 542 7.56 22.92 -3.82
N LEU A 543 6.78 23.06 -2.74
CA LEU A 543 7.22 23.74 -1.52
C LEU A 543 8.45 23.08 -0.86
N LEU A 544 8.66 21.77 -1.04
CA LEU A 544 9.81 21.05 -0.46
C LEU A 544 11.18 21.43 -1.03
N GLN A 545 11.27 22.13 -2.17
CA GLN A 545 12.55 22.59 -2.75
C GLN A 545 12.83 24.06 -2.40
N PRO A 546 13.76 24.40 -1.48
CA PRO A 546 14.07 25.79 -1.15
C PRO A 546 14.58 26.59 -2.38
N PRO A 547 14.37 27.92 -2.46
CA PRO A 547 14.82 28.71 -3.61
C PRO A 547 16.32 28.57 -3.90
N ALA A 548 17.17 28.64 -2.87
CA ALA A 548 18.61 28.41 -3.01
C ALA A 548 18.94 27.03 -3.60
N VAL A 549 18.18 25.99 -3.27
CA VAL A 549 18.35 24.64 -3.83
C VAL A 549 17.90 24.60 -5.31
N CYS A 550 16.77 25.25 -5.63
CA CYS A 550 16.34 25.42 -7.03
C CYS A 550 17.39 26.19 -7.85
N ALA A 551 18.06 27.19 -7.25
CA ALA A 551 19.14 27.93 -7.88
C ALA A 551 20.36 27.05 -8.17
N LEU A 552 20.81 26.24 -7.20
CA LEU A 552 21.93 25.31 -7.39
C LEU A 552 21.62 24.22 -8.44
N VAL A 553 20.40 23.67 -8.44
CA VAL A 553 19.93 22.71 -9.46
C VAL A 553 19.96 23.30 -10.87
N LEU A 554 19.57 24.57 -11.03
CA LEU A 554 19.52 25.24 -12.33
C LEU A 554 20.86 25.85 -12.79
N ALA A 555 21.73 26.23 -11.86
CA ALA A 555 23.07 26.75 -12.14
C ALA A 555 24.07 25.64 -12.53
N ARG A 556 23.71 24.36 -12.33
CA ARG A 556 24.50 23.21 -12.73
C ARG A 556 24.73 23.18 -14.25
N ALA A 557 26.01 23.17 -14.64
CA ALA A 557 26.39 22.89 -16.03
C ALA A 557 25.99 21.46 -16.43
N GLN A 558 25.43 21.32 -17.64
CA GLN A 558 25.10 20.04 -18.27
C GLN A 558 25.70 20.04 -19.67
N ASP A 559 26.43 18.99 -20.03
CA ASP A 559 26.98 18.82 -21.38
C ASP A 559 26.14 17.81 -22.17
N PRO A 560 25.40 18.24 -23.22
CA PRO A 560 24.62 17.33 -24.06
C PRO A 560 25.45 16.63 -25.14
N ALA A 561 26.77 16.86 -25.24
CA ALA A 561 27.60 16.32 -26.33
C ALA A 561 27.53 14.77 -26.41
N GLY A 562 27.67 14.06 -25.30
CA GLY A 562 27.54 12.60 -25.24
C GLY A 562 26.15 12.10 -25.64
N LEU A 563 25.09 12.84 -25.28
CA LEU A 563 23.72 12.51 -25.68
C LEU A 563 23.48 12.72 -27.18
N PHE A 564 23.96 13.83 -27.75
CA PHE A 564 23.83 14.09 -29.18
C PHE A 564 24.66 13.12 -30.02
N GLU A 565 25.78 12.62 -29.49
CA GLU A 565 26.53 11.53 -30.13
C GLU A 565 25.81 10.19 -30.04
N ALA A 566 25.13 9.89 -28.93
CA ALA A 566 24.26 8.73 -28.82
C ALA A 566 23.09 8.80 -29.84
N GLY A 567 22.42 9.95 -29.94
CA GLY A 567 21.32 10.18 -30.90
C GLY A 567 21.75 10.05 -32.36
N ARG A 568 22.93 10.58 -32.74
CA ARG A 568 23.52 10.40 -34.08
C ARG A 568 23.84 8.95 -34.40
N ARG A 569 24.17 8.15 -33.37
CA ARG A 569 24.50 6.72 -33.48
C ARG A 569 23.29 5.80 -33.32
N GLY A 570 22.08 6.35 -33.32
CA GLY A 570 20.83 5.60 -33.36
C GLY A 570 20.21 5.27 -31.99
N LEU A 571 20.58 5.97 -30.91
CA LEU A 571 19.83 5.87 -29.64
C LEU A 571 18.37 6.33 -29.87
N PRO A 572 17.36 5.47 -29.68
CA PRO A 572 15.96 5.82 -29.92
C PRO A 572 15.46 6.94 -29.00
N LEU A 573 14.72 7.91 -29.55
CA LEU A 573 14.06 8.96 -28.77
C LEU A 573 12.57 9.08 -29.14
N LEU A 574 11.69 9.09 -28.15
CA LEU A 574 10.29 9.49 -28.28
C LEU A 574 10.07 10.86 -27.62
N VAL A 575 9.58 11.84 -28.39
CA VAL A 575 9.10 13.12 -27.86
C VAL A 575 7.58 13.08 -27.73
N LEU A 576 7.09 13.08 -26.49
CA LEU A 576 5.68 13.21 -26.12
C LEU A 576 5.43 14.62 -25.58
N GLY A 577 4.45 15.34 -26.11
CA GLY A 577 4.15 16.69 -25.63
C GLY A 577 2.71 17.12 -25.89
N GLY A 578 2.23 18.06 -25.07
CA GLY A 578 0.94 18.71 -25.29
C GLY A 578 1.05 19.87 -26.29
N THR A 579 -0.02 20.14 -27.06
CA THR A 579 -0.11 21.36 -27.90
C THR A 579 -0.57 22.59 -27.11
N ALA A 580 -1.16 22.39 -25.93
CA ALA A 580 -1.55 23.43 -24.97
C ALA A 580 -0.59 23.51 -23.76
N ASP A 581 0.62 22.96 -23.86
CA ASP A 581 1.63 23.01 -22.80
C ASP A 581 2.05 24.47 -22.51
N ARG A 582 1.80 24.90 -21.27
CA ARG A 582 2.05 26.28 -20.79
C ARG A 582 3.44 26.45 -20.15
N GLN A 583 4.25 25.39 -20.07
CA GLN A 583 5.62 25.41 -19.58
C GLN A 583 6.66 25.28 -20.71
N VAL A 584 6.44 24.36 -21.66
CA VAL A 584 7.41 23.99 -22.70
C VAL A 584 6.75 23.96 -24.08
N ARG A 585 7.40 24.58 -25.07
CA ARG A 585 6.98 24.55 -26.47
C ARG A 585 7.34 23.19 -27.09
N SER A 586 6.44 22.21 -27.00
CA SER A 586 6.64 20.84 -27.49
C SER A 586 7.19 20.75 -28.93
N GLU A 587 6.71 21.61 -29.85
CA GLU A 587 7.26 21.69 -31.22
C GLU A 587 8.72 22.16 -31.28
N ALA A 588 9.13 23.07 -30.40
CA ALA A 588 10.49 23.56 -30.34
C ALA A 588 11.44 22.47 -29.80
N VAL A 589 11.00 21.70 -28.79
CA VAL A 589 11.71 20.51 -28.31
C VAL A 589 11.91 19.50 -29.44
N ALA A 590 10.83 19.12 -30.13
CA ALA A 590 10.90 18.19 -31.26
C ALA A 590 11.82 18.69 -32.39
N ARG A 591 11.86 20.01 -32.63
CA ARG A 591 12.71 20.65 -33.66
C ARG A 591 14.19 20.68 -33.27
N GLU A 592 14.48 20.95 -32.00
CA GLU A 592 15.85 20.92 -31.45
C GLU A 592 16.41 19.49 -31.49
N MET A 593 15.64 18.49 -31.04
CA MET A 593 16.11 17.10 -30.98
C MET A 593 16.30 16.46 -32.37
N ARG A 594 15.50 16.85 -33.37
CA ARG A 594 15.68 16.43 -34.78
C ARG A 594 17.03 16.81 -35.39
N ALA A 595 17.74 17.79 -34.83
CA ALA A 595 19.10 18.13 -35.29
C ALA A 595 20.16 17.10 -34.84
N HIS A 596 19.82 16.20 -33.92
CA HIS A 596 20.79 15.37 -33.19
C HIS A 596 20.41 13.88 -33.07
N PHE A 597 19.15 13.50 -33.29
CA PHE A 597 18.68 12.11 -33.22
C PHE A 597 18.35 11.55 -34.60
N ALA A 598 18.94 10.40 -34.94
CA ALA A 598 18.71 9.70 -36.20
C ALA A 598 17.46 8.79 -36.17
N ASP A 599 17.14 8.21 -35.01
CA ASP A 599 15.88 7.55 -34.72
C ASP A 599 15.08 8.40 -33.71
N MET A 600 13.99 9.02 -34.16
CA MET A 600 13.20 9.89 -33.31
C MET A 600 11.71 9.95 -33.70
N ASP A 601 10.84 9.47 -32.80
CA ASP A 601 9.38 9.62 -32.89
C ASP A 601 8.90 10.92 -32.23
N VAL A 602 7.81 11.49 -32.73
CA VAL A 602 7.11 12.62 -32.07
C VAL A 602 5.62 12.35 -32.05
N LEU A 603 5.02 12.42 -30.86
CA LEU A 603 3.57 12.45 -30.68
C LEU A 603 3.19 13.71 -29.90
N LEU A 604 2.60 14.67 -30.62
CA LEU A 604 1.97 15.84 -30.02
C LEU A 604 0.49 15.54 -29.81
N VAL A 605 -0.01 15.71 -28.59
CA VAL A 605 -1.39 15.41 -28.21
C VAL A 605 -2.19 16.72 -28.15
N GLU A 606 -3.26 16.78 -28.93
CA GLU A 606 -4.07 17.99 -29.04
C GLU A 606 -4.80 18.33 -27.74
N GLY A 607 -4.67 19.58 -27.29
CA GLY A 607 -5.14 20.02 -25.98
C GLY A 607 -4.36 19.41 -24.80
N GLY A 608 -3.25 18.71 -25.02
CA GLY A 608 -2.42 18.28 -23.88
C GLY A 608 -1.77 19.49 -23.18
N GLY A 609 -1.78 19.53 -21.85
CA GLY A 609 -0.87 20.36 -21.07
C GLY A 609 0.50 19.70 -20.87
N HIS A 610 1.25 20.17 -19.86
CA HIS A 610 2.56 19.62 -19.49
C HIS A 610 2.42 18.29 -18.71
N ALA A 611 1.39 18.20 -17.86
CA ALA A 611 1.01 17.03 -17.08
C ALA A 611 0.31 15.96 -17.95
N LEU A 612 0.82 15.72 -19.17
CA LEU A 612 0.16 14.91 -20.19
C LEU A 612 -0.14 13.47 -19.73
N PHE A 613 0.72 12.91 -18.87
CA PHE A 613 0.52 11.61 -18.23
C PHE A 613 -0.69 11.55 -17.29
N TYR A 614 -1.10 12.69 -16.73
CA TYR A 614 -2.32 12.83 -15.91
C TYR A 614 -3.52 13.18 -16.79
N GLU A 615 -3.38 14.18 -17.66
CA GLU A 615 -4.51 14.74 -18.43
C GLU A 615 -4.94 13.90 -19.63
N ARG A 616 -4.07 13.02 -20.14
CA ARG A 616 -4.26 12.18 -21.33
C ARG A 616 -3.58 10.81 -21.16
N GLN A 617 -3.69 10.21 -19.96
CA GLN A 617 -2.97 9.00 -19.54
C GLN A 617 -2.92 7.88 -20.60
N ASP A 618 -4.06 7.51 -21.19
CA ASP A 618 -4.12 6.42 -22.18
C ASP A 618 -3.29 6.68 -23.43
N ALA A 619 -3.22 7.93 -23.90
CA ALA A 619 -2.40 8.30 -25.06
C ALA A 619 -0.90 8.19 -24.74
N VAL A 620 -0.50 8.57 -23.53
CA VAL A 620 0.88 8.43 -23.03
C VAL A 620 1.24 6.96 -22.87
N VAL A 621 0.44 6.18 -22.14
CA VAL A 621 0.71 4.76 -21.88
C VAL A 621 0.77 3.96 -23.17
N ALA A 622 -0.16 4.19 -24.11
CA ALA A 622 -0.13 3.52 -25.42
C ALA A 622 1.10 3.91 -26.26
N ALA A 623 1.62 5.13 -26.13
CA ALA A 623 2.84 5.55 -26.83
C ALA A 623 4.12 4.98 -26.19
N VAL A 624 4.18 4.96 -24.85
CA VAL A 624 5.27 4.32 -24.08
C VAL A 624 5.36 2.83 -24.42
N LEU A 625 4.23 2.11 -24.48
CA LEU A 625 4.21 0.69 -24.82
C LEU A 625 4.75 0.41 -26.23
N ARG A 626 4.27 1.13 -27.25
CA ARG A 626 4.80 0.99 -28.62
C ARG A 626 6.30 1.28 -28.70
N PHE A 627 6.80 2.22 -27.90
CA PHE A 627 8.23 2.52 -27.84
C PHE A 627 9.03 1.43 -27.13
N LEU A 628 8.52 0.87 -26.03
CA LEU A 628 9.13 -0.27 -25.34
C LEU A 628 9.18 -1.52 -26.25
N GLU A 629 8.10 -1.84 -26.95
CA GLU A 629 8.04 -2.92 -27.95
C GLU A 629 9.10 -2.72 -29.04
N ARG A 630 9.21 -1.50 -29.59
CA ARG A 630 10.18 -1.12 -30.63
C ARG A 630 11.63 -1.26 -30.16
N VAL A 631 11.94 -0.77 -28.97
CA VAL A 631 13.29 -0.84 -28.36
C VAL A 631 13.68 -2.27 -27.97
N ALA A 632 12.76 -3.02 -27.35
CA ALA A 632 12.99 -4.41 -26.97
C ALA A 632 13.13 -5.33 -28.20
N GLY A 633 12.33 -5.10 -29.24
CA GLY A 633 12.40 -5.82 -30.51
C GLY A 633 13.72 -5.58 -31.26
N ALA A 634 14.18 -4.32 -31.32
CA ALA A 634 15.49 -3.99 -31.90
C ALA A 634 16.63 -4.70 -31.14
N SER A 635 16.60 -4.68 -29.80
CA SER A 635 17.58 -5.38 -28.95
C SER A 635 17.57 -6.91 -29.08
N ALA A 636 16.58 -7.51 -29.73
CA ALA A 636 16.55 -8.94 -30.03
C ALA A 636 17.29 -9.29 -31.34
N ALA A 637 17.30 -8.38 -32.33
CA ALA A 637 17.99 -8.59 -33.60
C ALA A 637 19.51 -8.54 -33.46
N ASP A 638 20.05 -7.66 -32.61
CA ASP A 638 21.49 -7.56 -32.33
C ASP A 638 22.06 -8.73 -31.50
N ALA A 639 21.19 -9.65 -31.02
CA ALA A 639 21.56 -10.66 -30.03
C ALA A 639 22.37 -11.85 -30.59
N GLU A 640 22.42 -12.04 -31.91
CA GLU A 640 23.12 -13.18 -32.54
C GLU A 640 24.65 -13.12 -32.45
N GLY A 641 25.22 -11.99 -31.98
CA GLY A 641 26.67 -11.73 -32.05
C GLY A 641 27.48 -11.82 -30.76
N ARG A 642 26.93 -11.49 -29.57
CA ARG A 642 27.72 -11.32 -28.33
C ARG A 642 26.92 -11.63 -27.06
N PRO A 643 27.54 -12.23 -26.02
CA PRO A 643 26.89 -12.39 -24.72
C PRO A 643 26.67 -11.03 -24.04
N ARG A 644 25.50 -10.83 -23.43
CA ARG A 644 25.22 -9.65 -22.59
C ARG A 644 26.18 -9.62 -21.39
N PRO A 645 26.81 -8.48 -21.05
CA PRO A 645 27.46 -8.34 -19.76
C PRO A 645 26.40 -8.46 -18.66
N GLY A 646 26.59 -9.38 -17.72
CA GLY A 646 25.64 -9.63 -16.63
C GLY A 646 25.57 -8.46 -15.65
N GLY A 647 24.69 -7.49 -15.91
CA GLY A 647 24.35 -6.39 -15.01
C GLY A 647 23.64 -6.92 -13.76
N TYR A 648 24.43 -7.35 -12.78
CA TYR A 648 23.95 -7.88 -11.51
C TYR A 648 23.45 -6.73 -10.61
N TRP A 649 22.18 -6.34 -10.79
CA TRP A 649 21.51 -5.32 -10.00
C TRP A 649 21.13 -5.83 -8.60
N GLY A 650 22.16 -6.00 -7.78
CA GLY A 650 22.06 -6.21 -6.34
C GLY A 650 23.13 -5.38 -5.62
N PRO A 651 22.94 -5.04 -4.33
CA PRO A 651 23.84 -4.14 -3.62
C PRO A 651 25.26 -4.71 -3.56
N ARG A 652 26.20 -4.03 -4.24
CA ARG A 652 27.63 -4.38 -4.23
C ARG A 652 28.22 -4.15 -2.84
N ARG A 653 28.09 -5.14 -1.94
CA ARG A 653 28.90 -5.20 -0.72
C ARG A 653 30.37 -5.36 -1.10
N GLY A 654 31.11 -4.25 -1.07
CA GLY A 654 32.54 -4.22 -1.34
C GLY A 654 33.32 -5.04 -0.32
N ALA A 655 33.63 -6.28 -0.66
CA ALA A 655 34.50 -7.12 0.14
C ALA A 655 35.97 -6.73 -0.08
N LYS A 656 36.45 -5.73 0.67
CA LYS A 656 37.86 -5.52 0.98
C LYS A 656 38.05 -4.54 2.15
N ASP A 657 39.15 -4.76 2.87
CA ASP A 657 39.85 -3.80 3.75
C ASP A 657 39.05 -3.22 4.94
N LEU A 658 38.82 -4.07 5.93
CA LEU A 658 38.77 -3.66 7.35
C LEU A 658 39.89 -4.37 8.12
N PRO A 659 40.74 -3.65 8.88
CA PRO A 659 41.83 -4.25 9.64
C PRO A 659 41.30 -4.99 10.88
N SER A 660 41.99 -6.07 11.25
CA SER A 660 41.70 -6.83 12.48
C SER A 660 41.99 -6.01 13.73
N ILE A 661 40.95 -5.70 14.50
CA ILE A 661 41.08 -5.19 15.88
C ILE A 661 40.51 -6.26 16.81
N MET A 662 41.39 -6.92 17.55
CA MET A 662 41.00 -7.77 18.68
C MET A 662 40.71 -6.88 19.90
N PHE A 663 39.73 -7.25 20.71
CA PHE A 663 39.71 -6.90 22.13
C PHE A 663 39.26 -8.11 22.94
N ASP A 664 40.10 -8.48 23.92
CA ASP A 664 39.81 -9.49 24.94
C ASP A 664 38.96 -8.88 26.08
N ASN A 665 38.28 -9.78 26.82
CA ASN A 665 37.45 -9.58 28.02
C ASN A 665 36.01 -9.09 27.76
#